data_AF-A0A9P1J6T2-F1
#
_entry.id   AF-A0A9P1J6T2-F1
#
_cell.length_a   1.000
_cell.length_b   1.000
_cell.length_c   1.000
_cell.angle_alpha   90.00
_cell.angle_beta   90.00
_cell.angle_gamma   90.00
#
_symmetry.space_group_name_H-M   'P 1'
#
loop_
_entity.id
_entity.type
_entity.pdbx_description
1 polymer ?
#
loop_
_entity_poly.entity_id
_entity_poly.type
_entity_poly.pdbx_seq_one_letter_code
_entity_poly.pdbx_strand_id
1 'polypeptide(L)'
;MSFNSSDVPSTLYSLVDEQGGGILSPWIKYARSSGDYSILEEYLDTAVKAYLYNGGKGKLVPISQLVMIRNKQRNAELGALRRKKGRGKSGPNILEHIDQDALSSGDFLKALKVLDGGMIKGRKSFKYRELVWDMDQRGRLGENLLHICMLLNTADMNELVKQMVYRFPKIVNDIFISEEYYGLSPLHQAIVNEDLEMVYFLCKKGADVHQRCYGSFFCADDQKASRTDSLEHEWVDLVQNTKYMGQMYWGEYPLSFAACTNQTDCFRLLRAMKADPNMPDTNGNTVLHLTVIHDLPEMFMLAVELGANLHIRNNLKLTPLALAARLAKKKIYDLILECDMDISWRYGPVVCKTYPLHDVDTIQESDGDLNPNSVIANVVYGDKVEHLEFFDGLIEEVLESKWETFGKKQLFISLTGYIYFLFVFYTAFMTRDAHGFRTEFDRMNGTEYYDEDDIVNILANAYSGWPAPKKRIANRYMRQNQLPPQCHLWDYTSSTKHQIRMVSEILCLIAVFVRSFKDFIDANRTGFSRWWKSINAFPEKVLHKVCQILVVCTIPFRLGCNLNKNFLAIENFLAICIVFMSTLHFLFYCRSLKFVGPFVLMVYKIIVRDMLRFLLIYSFFLMGFAQAFYMIFMACERAQNEIDKDPMLSGNQTERFENTIPNGMEAIMKMFIMSVGEFGSIYKSINDCPSDIGLLAKLFFVLFELIVTVMLLNLLIAMMTRTYEKIAETEKEWKRQWAQVILMLEQSLSASERLLSLYRYTRPLRSDKRRRAFVVKLKTADRATPIVKTTPPRGKPSIRLSNNNMLSRLSVRGAHTAAKKSASAPVEKTTKIASGLTVATIDSHGPLSQLVLAFRAGSRYEKADQAGLVHTLRNYVGRDTVNYPGISVVWSSAVAGASLKSFATRDVFGVSMTIPRDETATALSILGHAAGQPAFKPWEKEDVIPTLRADNAYRNPFVFAFEGIHRAAYRNGGLANSVYSPCSRIGKLSNDALTNFANTHLVSGNGILFATNVEQEELVRYAENYSPIAQGNTVSTSSSPYLVSFFEN
;
A
#
# COMPACT_ATOMS: atom_id res chain seq x y z
N MET A 1 -24.97 65.03 9.97
CA MET A 1 -23.61 65.48 10.34
C MET A 1 -22.75 65.37 9.09
N SER A 2 -22.31 66.50 8.52
CA SER A 2 -21.44 66.56 7.34
C SER A 2 -19.98 66.36 7.77
N PHE A 3 -19.26 65.45 7.11
CA PHE A 3 -17.89 65.09 7.46
C PHE A 3 -16.86 65.95 6.72
N ASN A 4 -15.82 66.38 7.43
CA ASN A 4 -14.67 67.09 6.90
C ASN A 4 -13.61 66.07 6.46
N SER A 5 -12.97 66.26 5.31
CA SER A 5 -11.97 65.34 4.73
C SER A 5 -10.66 65.21 5.55
N SER A 6 -10.55 65.92 6.68
CA SER A 6 -9.39 65.92 7.57
C SER A 6 -9.41 64.83 8.65
N ASP A 7 -10.54 64.13 8.83
CA ASP A 7 -10.73 63.14 9.90
C ASP A 7 -10.51 61.69 9.45
N VAL A 8 -9.84 61.46 8.30
CA VAL A 8 -9.56 60.11 7.80
C VAL A 8 -8.49 59.46 8.69
N PRO A 9 -8.81 58.39 9.44
CA PRO A 9 -7.83 57.74 10.30
C PRO A 9 -6.73 57.08 9.47
N SER A 10 -5.50 57.08 9.99
CA SER A 10 -4.29 56.64 9.28
C SER A 10 -4.00 55.14 9.37
N THR A 11 -4.86 54.36 10.02
CA THR A 11 -4.63 52.94 10.29
C THR A 11 -5.82 52.08 9.85
N LEU A 12 -5.55 50.99 9.12
CA LEU A 12 -6.56 50.07 8.59
C LEU A 12 -7.56 49.57 9.66
N TYR A 13 -7.05 49.21 10.84
CA TYR A 13 -7.87 48.65 11.94
C TYR A 13 -8.83 49.65 12.60
N SER A 14 -8.72 50.95 12.28
CA SER A 14 -9.71 51.95 12.73
C SER A 14 -11.05 51.82 11.99
N LEU A 15 -11.01 51.34 10.74
CA LEU A 15 -12.21 51.15 9.91
C LEU A 15 -13.02 49.96 10.41
N VAL A 16 -12.34 48.83 10.61
CA VAL A 16 -12.87 47.62 11.23
C VAL A 16 -11.77 47.02 12.11
N ASP A 17 -12.08 46.84 13.39
CA ASP A 17 -11.15 46.28 14.37
C ASP A 17 -11.16 44.74 14.36
N GLU A 18 -10.15 44.10 14.94
CA GLU A 18 -10.01 42.63 15.04
C GLU A 18 -11.16 41.94 15.81
N GLN A 19 -11.99 42.70 16.53
CA GLN A 19 -13.17 42.22 17.26
C GLN A 19 -14.49 42.49 16.51
N GLY A 20 -14.46 43.06 15.30
CA GLY A 20 -15.64 43.44 14.53
C GLY A 20 -16.29 44.77 14.95
N GLY A 21 -15.56 45.58 15.73
CA GLY A 21 -15.85 46.99 15.98
C GLY A 21 -15.33 47.90 14.86
N GLY A 22 -15.20 49.21 15.13
CA GLY A 22 -14.69 50.18 14.16
C GLY A 22 -15.77 51.07 13.54
N ILE A 23 -15.36 52.04 12.73
CA ILE A 23 -16.22 53.10 12.21
C ILE A 23 -17.33 52.52 11.31
N LEU A 24 -17.07 51.45 10.56
CA LEU A 24 -18.04 50.88 9.61
C LEU A 24 -19.09 49.96 10.27
N SER A 25 -18.81 49.45 11.48
CA SER A 25 -19.65 48.45 12.16
C SER A 25 -21.04 48.99 12.60
N PRO A 26 -21.17 50.21 13.15
CA PRO A 26 -22.48 50.80 13.44
C PRO A 26 -23.29 51.11 12.17
N TRP A 27 -22.64 51.57 11.11
CA TRP A 27 -23.30 51.94 9.86
C TRP A 27 -23.85 50.74 9.10
N ILE A 28 -23.14 49.60 9.10
CA ILE A 28 -23.67 48.38 8.48
C ILE A 28 -24.86 47.81 9.27
N LYS A 29 -24.85 47.90 10.60
CA LYS A 29 -26.00 47.53 11.44
C LYS A 29 -27.21 48.42 11.16
N TYR A 30 -26.97 49.72 11.02
CA TYR A 30 -28.00 50.68 10.63
C TYR A 30 -28.55 50.36 9.23
N ALA A 31 -27.69 50.17 8.23
CA ALA A 31 -28.07 49.85 6.86
C ALA A 31 -28.86 48.54 6.76
N ARG A 32 -28.46 47.51 7.52
CA ARG A 32 -29.18 46.23 7.58
C ARG A 32 -30.56 46.37 8.22
N SER A 33 -30.69 47.19 9.27
CA SER A 33 -31.97 47.40 9.95
C SER A 33 -32.95 48.29 9.17
N SER A 34 -32.43 49.26 8.41
CA SER A 34 -33.20 50.23 7.64
C SER A 34 -33.44 49.80 6.19
N GLY A 35 -32.61 48.91 5.65
CA GLY A 35 -32.59 48.54 4.23
C GLY A 35 -32.00 49.61 3.30
N ASP A 36 -31.55 50.75 3.85
CA ASP A 36 -30.95 51.85 3.09
C ASP A 36 -29.42 51.80 3.19
N TYR A 37 -28.75 51.61 2.05
CA TYR A 37 -27.30 51.50 1.94
C TYR A 37 -26.62 52.80 1.48
N SER A 38 -27.37 53.85 1.16
CA SER A 38 -26.84 55.10 0.58
C SER A 38 -25.77 55.78 1.43
N ILE A 39 -26.01 55.88 2.75
CA ILE A 39 -25.05 56.46 3.70
C ILE A 39 -23.76 55.64 3.77
N LEU A 40 -23.89 54.31 3.78
CA LEU A 40 -22.73 53.42 3.80
C LEU A 40 -21.91 53.55 2.50
N GLU A 41 -22.57 53.67 1.35
CA GLU A 41 -21.91 53.85 0.05
C GLU A 41 -21.11 55.16 -0.04
N GLU A 42 -21.65 56.28 0.45
CA GLU A 42 -20.94 57.56 0.52
C GLU A 42 -19.71 57.47 1.44
N TYR A 43 -19.82 56.73 2.55
CA TYR A 43 -18.69 56.44 3.44
C TYR A 43 -17.64 55.54 2.78
N LEU A 44 -18.02 54.53 2.01
CA LEU A 44 -17.08 53.70 1.26
C LEU A 44 -16.31 54.51 0.21
N ASP A 45 -16.99 55.45 -0.47
CA ASP A 45 -16.37 56.32 -1.48
C ASP A 45 -15.39 57.35 -0.93
N THR A 46 -15.53 57.72 0.35
CA THR A 46 -14.65 58.66 1.03
C THR A 46 -13.54 57.93 1.79
N ALA A 47 -13.90 57.03 2.71
CA ALA A 47 -12.96 56.39 3.62
C ALA A 47 -12.14 55.28 2.93
N VAL A 48 -12.79 54.35 2.20
CA VAL A 48 -12.07 53.20 1.60
C VAL A 48 -11.30 53.62 0.35
N LYS A 49 -11.82 54.57 -0.43
CA LYS A 49 -11.17 55.03 -1.67
C LYS A 49 -9.78 55.63 -1.45
N ALA A 50 -9.52 56.20 -0.27
CA ALA A 50 -8.20 56.71 0.12
C ALA A 50 -7.13 55.61 0.22
N TYR A 51 -7.54 54.37 0.48
CA TYR A 51 -6.66 53.20 0.63
C TYR A 51 -6.44 52.44 -0.70
N LEU A 52 -7.12 52.83 -1.79
CA LEU A 52 -7.10 52.14 -3.07
C LEU A 52 -6.24 52.87 -4.10
N TYR A 53 -5.44 52.13 -4.86
CA TYR A 53 -4.70 52.68 -5.99
C TYR A 53 -5.66 53.20 -7.07
N ASN A 54 -5.44 54.45 -7.49
CA ASN A 54 -6.22 55.12 -8.54
C ASN A 54 -7.74 55.07 -8.28
N GLY A 55 -8.16 55.10 -7.00
CA GLY A 55 -9.57 55.02 -6.60
C GLY A 55 -10.25 53.71 -6.98
N GLY A 56 -9.52 52.59 -6.99
CA GLY A 56 -10.05 51.24 -7.23
C GLY A 56 -9.79 50.67 -8.63
N LYS A 57 -9.09 51.40 -9.51
CA LYS A 57 -8.71 50.89 -10.85
C LYS A 57 -7.54 49.90 -10.83
N GLY A 58 -6.75 49.90 -9.76
CA GLY A 58 -5.56 49.06 -9.58
C GLY A 58 -4.28 49.65 -10.12
N LYS A 59 -3.15 49.04 -9.74
CA LYS A 59 -1.78 49.35 -10.17
C LYS A 59 -1.05 48.06 -10.53
N LEU A 60 -0.33 48.06 -11.65
CA LEU A 60 0.55 46.96 -12.03
C LEU A 60 1.88 47.09 -11.29
N VAL A 61 2.17 46.12 -10.43
CA VAL A 61 3.38 46.03 -9.61
C VAL A 61 4.27 44.90 -10.16
N PRO A 62 5.58 45.12 -10.36
CA PRO A 62 6.48 44.07 -10.84
C PRO A 62 6.63 42.97 -9.79
N ILE A 63 6.65 41.70 -10.23
CA ILE A 63 6.72 40.55 -9.31
C ILE A 63 8.03 40.53 -8.51
N SER A 64 9.14 40.92 -9.13
CA SER A 64 10.43 41.06 -8.47
C SER A 64 10.38 41.94 -7.21
N GLN A 65 9.59 43.02 -7.23
CA GLN A 65 9.39 43.89 -6.08
C GLN A 65 8.64 43.17 -4.94
N LEU A 66 7.61 42.38 -5.25
CA LEU A 66 6.87 41.60 -4.26
C LEU A 66 7.74 40.50 -3.64
N VAL A 67 8.55 39.83 -4.46
CA VAL A 67 9.50 38.82 -4.00
C VAL A 67 10.57 39.43 -3.10
N MET A 68 11.07 40.62 -3.42
CA MET A 68 12.02 41.33 -2.54
C MET A 68 11.41 41.66 -1.18
N ILE A 69 10.17 42.16 -1.14
CA ILE A 69 9.45 42.44 0.12
C ILE A 69 9.31 41.16 0.96
N ARG A 70 8.88 40.07 0.33
CA ARG A 70 8.73 38.75 0.96
C ARG A 70 10.06 38.23 1.51
N ASN A 71 11.13 38.32 0.73
CA ASN A 71 12.45 37.85 1.14
C ASN A 71 13.05 38.71 2.27
N LYS A 72 12.77 40.02 2.28
CA LYS A 72 13.15 40.91 3.38
C LYS A 72 12.45 40.52 4.68
N GLN A 73 11.15 40.21 4.64
CA GLN A 73 10.40 39.67 5.79
C GLN A 73 10.99 38.35 6.28
N ARG A 74 11.28 37.42 5.36
CA ARG A 74 11.93 36.13 5.67
C ARG A 74 13.25 36.27 6.40
N ASN A 75 14.12 37.15 5.90
CA ASN A 75 15.41 37.39 6.53
C ASN A 75 15.27 38.01 7.92
N ALA A 76 14.27 38.87 8.13
CA ALA A 76 13.96 39.42 9.45
C ALA A 76 13.45 38.33 10.43
N GLU A 77 12.56 37.44 9.98
CA GLU A 77 12.02 36.33 10.78
C GLU A 77 13.09 35.28 11.12
N LEU A 78 13.88 34.84 10.12
CA LEU A 78 15.01 33.93 10.31
C LEU A 78 16.07 34.54 11.23
N GLY A 79 16.32 35.85 11.12
CA GLY A 79 17.20 36.58 12.02
C GLY A 79 16.71 36.56 13.47
N ALA A 80 15.41 36.76 13.70
CA ALA A 80 14.80 36.68 15.04
C ALA A 80 14.82 35.24 15.61
N LEU A 81 14.55 34.23 14.77
CA LEU A 81 14.63 32.81 15.14
C LEU A 81 16.05 32.35 15.46
N ARG A 82 17.06 32.80 14.68
CA ARG A 82 18.49 32.54 14.96
C ARG A 82 18.91 33.10 16.32
N ARG A 83 18.40 34.28 16.72
CA ARG A 83 18.64 34.86 18.04
C ARG A 83 18.00 34.05 19.18
N LYS A 84 16.85 33.39 18.94
CA LYS A 84 16.14 32.58 19.95
C LYS A 84 16.65 31.14 20.11
N LYS A 85 17.12 30.47 19.05
CA LYS A 85 17.37 29.01 19.06
C LYS A 85 18.82 28.55 18.99
N GLY A 86 19.79 29.46 18.80
CA GLY A 86 21.18 29.08 18.56
C GLY A 86 21.35 28.41 17.19
N ARG A 87 22.43 28.77 16.49
CA ARG A 87 22.80 28.44 15.10
C ARG A 87 22.22 27.13 14.50
N GLY A 88 20.95 27.17 14.09
CA GLY A 88 20.38 26.24 13.11
C GLY A 88 20.77 26.67 11.69
N LYS A 89 21.07 25.71 10.82
CA LYS A 89 21.38 25.96 9.41
C LYS A 89 20.06 26.09 8.64
N SER A 90 19.64 27.31 8.33
CA SER A 90 18.63 27.57 7.29
C SER A 90 19.21 27.23 5.92
N GLY A 91 18.36 26.90 4.94
CA GLY A 91 18.81 26.68 3.56
C GLY A 91 19.56 27.90 3.00
N PRO A 92 20.38 27.71 1.94
CA PRO A 92 21.12 28.81 1.32
C PRO A 92 20.12 29.81 0.73
N ASN A 93 20.07 31.04 1.28
CA ASN A 93 19.27 32.10 0.68
C ASN A 93 20.08 32.75 -0.45
N ILE A 94 19.70 32.46 -1.69
CA ILE A 94 20.38 32.93 -2.91
C ILE A 94 20.47 34.47 -2.98
N LEU A 95 19.52 35.16 -2.33
CA LEU A 95 19.41 36.61 -2.31
C LEU A 95 19.98 37.26 -1.01
N GLU A 96 20.67 36.50 -0.14
CA GLU A 96 21.29 37.03 1.10
C GLU A 96 22.52 37.90 0.82
N HIS A 97 23.25 37.63 -0.26
CA HIS A 97 24.44 38.39 -0.65
C HIS A 97 24.15 39.67 -1.43
N ILE A 98 22.88 39.91 -1.78
CA ILE A 98 22.45 41.09 -2.53
C ILE A 98 21.97 42.12 -1.52
N ASP A 99 22.59 43.30 -1.52
CA ASP A 99 22.20 44.41 -0.64
C ASP A 99 20.85 45.00 -1.10
N GLN A 100 19.77 44.51 -0.50
CA GLN A 100 18.39 44.82 -0.90
C GLN A 100 18.02 46.28 -0.67
N ASP A 101 18.65 46.93 0.31
CA ASP A 101 18.39 48.34 0.62
C ASP A 101 19.06 49.26 -0.43
N ALA A 102 20.21 48.86 -0.98
CA ALA A 102 20.82 49.55 -2.14
C ALA A 102 20.01 49.37 -3.44
N LEU A 103 19.40 48.19 -3.64
CA LEU A 103 18.52 47.90 -4.79
C LEU A 103 17.15 48.60 -4.75
N SER A 104 16.72 49.08 -3.58
CA SER A 104 15.47 49.84 -3.39
C SER A 104 15.52 51.26 -3.99
N SER A 105 16.69 51.71 -4.46
CA SER A 105 16.85 52.98 -5.15
C SER A 105 15.99 53.02 -6.44
N GLY A 106 15.23 54.10 -6.62
CA GLY A 106 14.22 54.22 -7.66
C GLY A 106 14.72 54.04 -9.10
N ASP A 107 16.03 54.15 -9.33
CA ASP A 107 16.65 54.02 -10.65
C ASP A 107 16.92 52.56 -11.04
N PHE A 108 17.18 51.66 -10.09
CA PHE A 108 17.28 50.23 -10.38
C PHE A 108 15.91 49.59 -10.62
N LEU A 109 14.88 50.01 -9.88
CA LEU A 109 13.49 49.59 -10.17
C LEU A 109 13.03 50.04 -11.56
N LYS A 110 13.44 51.24 -12.00
CA LYS A 110 13.25 51.70 -13.39
C LYS A 110 14.05 50.84 -14.37
N ALA A 111 15.29 50.47 -14.06
CA ALA A 111 16.12 49.62 -14.91
C ALA A 111 15.55 48.19 -15.05
N LEU A 112 15.02 47.59 -13.97
CA LEU A 112 14.33 46.31 -14.01
C LEU A 112 13.05 46.39 -14.84
N LYS A 113 12.29 47.48 -14.69
CA LYS A 113 11.09 47.77 -15.48
C LYS A 113 11.38 47.89 -16.99
N VAL A 114 12.57 48.37 -17.35
CA VAL A 114 13.07 48.47 -18.73
C VAL A 114 13.59 47.11 -19.25
N LEU A 115 14.37 46.39 -18.44
CA LEU A 115 14.88 45.04 -18.75
C LEU A 115 13.74 44.03 -18.92
N ASP A 116 12.65 44.20 -18.18
CA ASP A 116 11.48 43.33 -18.28
C ASP A 116 10.69 43.49 -19.58
N GLY A 117 10.97 44.53 -20.40
CA GLY A 117 10.36 44.77 -21.70
C GLY A 117 10.85 43.88 -22.85
N GLY A 118 11.86 43.01 -22.64
CA GLY A 118 12.39 42.11 -23.68
C GLY A 118 11.66 40.76 -23.75
N MET A 119 11.06 40.45 -24.91
CA MET A 119 10.49 39.12 -25.19
C MET A 119 11.58 38.06 -25.28
N ILE A 120 11.55 37.06 -24.40
CA ILE A 120 12.32 35.82 -24.55
C ILE A 120 11.34 34.66 -24.67
N LYS A 121 11.35 34.00 -25.84
CA LYS A 121 10.76 32.67 -26.13
C LYS A 121 9.25 32.48 -25.91
N GLY A 122 8.41 33.43 -26.33
CA GLY A 122 7.00 33.13 -26.70
C GLY A 122 6.05 32.60 -25.62
N ARG A 123 6.43 32.54 -24.35
CA ARG A 123 5.52 32.27 -23.22
C ARG A 123 5.28 33.55 -22.44
N LYS A 124 4.02 33.94 -22.25
CA LYS A 124 3.62 35.07 -21.39
C LYS A 124 3.99 34.73 -19.94
N SER A 125 5.13 35.18 -19.44
CA SER A 125 5.35 35.21 -18.00
C SER A 125 4.60 36.39 -17.42
N PHE A 126 3.88 36.17 -16.31
CA PHE A 126 3.30 37.23 -15.50
C PHE A 126 4.48 37.98 -14.88
N LYS A 127 4.96 39.06 -15.52
CA LYS A 127 6.03 39.90 -14.94
C LYS A 127 5.48 40.96 -13.98
N TYR A 128 4.19 41.25 -14.12
CA TYR A 128 3.46 42.21 -13.33
C TYR A 128 2.22 41.57 -12.74
N ARG A 129 1.88 42.02 -11.53
CA ARG A 129 0.68 41.66 -10.81
C ARG A 129 -0.16 42.90 -10.56
N GLU A 130 -1.47 42.80 -10.79
CA GLU A 130 -2.39 43.90 -10.52
C GLU A 130 -2.79 43.88 -9.05
N LEU A 131 -2.46 44.94 -8.31
CA LEU A 131 -2.89 45.15 -6.93
C LEU A 131 -3.83 46.35 -6.86
N VAL A 132 -4.91 46.21 -6.09
CA VAL A 132 -5.93 47.26 -5.97
C VAL A 132 -5.74 48.09 -4.70
N TRP A 133 -5.40 47.44 -3.60
CA TRP A 133 -5.13 48.10 -2.31
C TRP A 133 -3.68 48.58 -2.24
N ASP A 134 -3.48 49.80 -1.71
CA ASP A 134 -2.15 50.41 -1.57
C ASP A 134 -1.23 49.55 -0.69
N MET A 135 0.03 49.38 -1.05
CA MET A 135 0.94 48.50 -0.31
C MET A 135 1.31 49.07 1.06
N ASP A 136 1.39 50.40 1.17
CA ASP A 136 1.79 51.08 2.41
C ASP A 136 0.64 51.17 3.42
N GLN A 137 -0.61 50.99 2.96
CA GLN A 137 -1.84 51.14 3.75
C GLN A 137 -2.49 49.80 4.10
N ARG A 138 -1.70 48.72 4.16
CA ARG A 138 -2.15 47.36 4.52
C ARG A 138 -1.95 47.07 6.01
N GLY A 139 -2.62 46.04 6.49
CA GLY A 139 -2.45 45.53 7.85
C GLY A 139 -1.08 44.87 8.07
N ARG A 140 -0.83 44.40 9.29
CA ARG A 140 0.47 43.85 9.71
C ARG A 140 0.87 42.60 8.92
N LEU A 141 -0.10 41.80 8.49
CA LEU A 141 0.09 40.60 7.66
C LEU A 141 -0.06 40.90 6.16
N GLY A 142 -0.14 42.17 5.76
CA GLY A 142 -0.38 42.57 4.37
C GLY A 142 -1.83 42.36 3.90
N GLU A 143 -2.77 42.23 4.84
CA GLU A 143 -4.20 42.08 4.60
C GLU A 143 -4.85 43.39 4.15
N ASN A 144 -5.99 43.25 3.47
CA ASN A 144 -6.86 44.37 3.11
C ASN A 144 -8.10 44.35 4.02
N LEU A 145 -8.91 45.41 3.96
CA LEU A 145 -10.12 45.51 4.77
C LEU A 145 -11.09 44.34 4.53
N LEU A 146 -11.17 43.88 3.28
CA LEU A 146 -12.04 42.77 2.88
C LEU A 146 -11.62 41.45 3.55
N HIS A 147 -10.32 41.18 3.66
CA HIS A 147 -9.77 40.02 4.37
C HIS A 147 -10.11 40.05 5.86
N ILE A 148 -10.01 41.22 6.53
CA ILE A 148 -10.37 41.37 7.95
C ILE A 148 -11.86 41.05 8.16
N CYS A 149 -12.73 41.61 7.32
CA CYS A 149 -14.17 41.35 7.40
C CYS A 149 -14.51 39.86 7.20
N MET A 150 -13.85 39.18 6.26
CA MET A 150 -14.06 37.75 6.06
C MET A 150 -13.44 36.89 7.17
N LEU A 151 -12.33 37.29 7.79
CA LEU A 151 -11.76 36.57 8.95
C LEU A 151 -12.73 36.54 10.14
N LEU A 152 -13.50 37.63 10.34
CA LEU A 152 -14.51 37.72 11.39
C LEU A 152 -15.77 36.89 11.11
N ASN A 153 -16.12 36.72 9.83
CA ASN A 153 -17.26 35.93 9.34
C ASN A 153 -18.60 36.19 10.08
N THR A 154 -18.89 37.44 10.43
CA THR A 154 -20.21 37.81 10.97
C THR A 154 -21.16 38.19 9.85
N ALA A 155 -22.47 38.00 10.04
CA ALA A 155 -23.46 38.31 9.01
C ALA A 155 -23.40 39.78 8.53
N ASP A 156 -23.13 40.72 9.43
CA ASP A 156 -22.98 42.14 9.10
C ASP A 156 -21.73 42.37 8.23
N MET A 157 -20.59 41.75 8.60
CA MET A 157 -19.34 41.89 7.85
C MET A 157 -19.42 41.20 6.48
N ASN A 158 -20.11 40.07 6.35
CA ASN A 158 -20.33 39.41 5.05
C ASN A 158 -21.19 40.29 4.12
N GLU A 159 -22.16 41.03 4.66
CA GLU A 159 -22.94 42.00 3.89
C GLU A 159 -22.10 43.22 3.50
N LEU A 160 -21.27 43.74 4.40
CA LEU A 160 -20.29 44.79 4.11
C LEU A 160 -19.34 44.38 2.97
N VAL A 161 -18.84 43.14 2.99
CA VAL A 161 -18.00 42.57 1.94
C VAL A 161 -18.72 42.57 0.60
N LYS A 162 -20.00 42.16 0.55
CA LYS A 162 -20.79 42.21 -0.69
C LYS A 162 -20.88 43.64 -1.23
N GLN A 163 -21.20 44.62 -0.39
CA GLN A 163 -21.29 46.03 -0.78
C GLN A 163 -19.96 46.58 -1.32
N MET A 164 -18.85 46.26 -0.65
CA MET A 164 -17.51 46.63 -1.12
C MET A 164 -17.18 46.03 -2.49
N VAL A 165 -17.52 44.76 -2.72
CA VAL A 165 -17.28 44.08 -4.01
C VAL A 165 -18.18 44.64 -5.12
N TYR A 166 -19.43 45.04 -4.81
CA TYR A 166 -20.27 45.74 -5.78
C TYR A 166 -19.65 47.06 -6.22
N ARG A 167 -19.08 47.83 -5.28
CA ARG A 167 -18.48 49.13 -5.58
C ARG A 167 -17.11 49.03 -6.25
N PHE A 168 -16.27 48.11 -5.78
CA PHE A 168 -14.89 47.93 -6.22
C PHE A 168 -14.67 46.50 -6.75
N PRO A 169 -15.11 46.16 -7.97
CA PRO A 169 -15.14 44.78 -8.46
C PRO A 169 -13.76 44.11 -8.56
N LYS A 170 -12.70 44.90 -8.78
CA LYS A 170 -11.33 44.36 -8.90
C LYS A 170 -10.72 43.90 -7.58
N ILE A 171 -11.25 44.34 -6.43
CA ILE A 171 -10.70 44.01 -5.11
C ILE A 171 -10.78 42.50 -4.80
N VAL A 172 -11.66 41.77 -5.50
CA VAL A 172 -11.91 40.34 -5.33
C VAL A 172 -10.66 39.49 -5.58
N ASN A 173 -9.73 39.95 -6.43
CA ASN A 173 -8.51 39.23 -6.79
C ASN A 173 -7.26 39.74 -6.05
N ASP A 174 -7.44 40.63 -5.08
CA ASP A 174 -6.36 41.10 -4.24
C ASP A 174 -5.88 40.00 -3.28
N ILE A 175 -4.63 40.07 -2.82
CA ILE A 175 -4.01 38.99 -2.03
C ILE A 175 -3.33 39.48 -0.75
N PHE A 176 -3.06 38.56 0.17
CA PHE A 176 -2.12 38.75 1.26
C PHE A 176 -0.66 38.81 0.75
N ILE A 177 0.14 39.69 1.35
CA ILE A 177 1.55 39.94 0.98
C ILE A 177 2.53 39.41 2.03
N SER A 178 2.10 39.09 3.26
CA SER A 178 2.99 38.48 4.27
C SER A 178 3.59 37.17 3.81
N GLU A 179 4.79 36.84 4.29
CA GLU A 179 5.41 35.55 3.99
C GLU A 179 4.55 34.35 4.39
N GLU A 180 3.85 34.43 5.53
CA GLU A 180 3.04 33.32 6.06
C GLU A 180 1.84 33.01 5.17
N TYR A 181 1.14 34.03 4.68
CA TYR A 181 -0.12 33.92 3.92
C TYR A 181 -0.01 34.39 2.47
N TYR A 182 1.21 34.55 1.94
CA TYR A 182 1.44 35.13 0.62
C TYR A 182 0.56 34.49 -0.47
N GLY A 183 -0.19 35.30 -1.20
CA GLY A 183 -1.06 34.84 -2.29
C GLY A 183 -2.41 34.29 -1.85
N LEU A 184 -2.72 34.25 -0.54
CA LEU A 184 -4.06 33.93 -0.06
C LEU A 184 -5.04 34.97 -0.61
N SER A 185 -6.12 34.50 -1.22
CA SER A 185 -7.14 35.35 -1.84
C SER A 185 -8.46 35.31 -1.06
N PRO A 186 -9.37 36.28 -1.30
CA PRO A 186 -10.71 36.27 -0.74
C PRO A 186 -11.46 34.96 -0.94
N LEU A 187 -11.28 34.34 -2.11
CA LEU A 187 -11.91 33.07 -2.45
C LEU A 187 -11.39 31.93 -1.57
N HIS A 188 -10.09 31.90 -1.23
CA HIS A 188 -9.55 30.92 -0.29
C HIS A 188 -10.16 31.09 1.10
N GLN A 189 -10.27 32.34 1.59
CA GLN A 189 -10.83 32.61 2.92
C GLN A 189 -12.31 32.20 3.00
N ALA A 190 -13.11 32.48 1.97
CA ALA A 190 -14.51 32.07 1.92
C ALA A 190 -14.68 30.54 2.00
N ILE A 191 -13.77 29.78 1.37
CA ILE A 191 -13.75 28.31 1.45
C ILE A 191 -13.36 27.86 2.86
N VAL A 192 -12.34 28.47 3.48
CA VAL A 192 -11.94 28.13 4.85
C VAL A 192 -13.08 28.40 5.84
N ASN A 193 -13.89 29.43 5.60
CA ASN A 193 -15.06 29.77 6.42
C ASN A 193 -16.29 28.88 6.17
N GLU A 194 -16.26 27.94 5.23
CA GLU A 194 -17.38 27.06 4.87
C GLU A 194 -18.62 27.81 4.32
N ASP A 195 -18.46 29.03 3.76
CA ASP A 195 -19.57 29.83 3.23
C ASP A 195 -19.75 29.62 1.71
N LEU A 196 -20.67 28.72 1.35
CA LEU A 196 -21.01 28.43 -0.05
C LEU A 196 -21.61 29.65 -0.79
N GLU A 197 -22.40 30.48 -0.12
CA GLU A 197 -23.04 31.65 -0.74
C GLU A 197 -22.01 32.70 -1.11
N MET A 198 -21.05 32.95 -0.22
CA MET A 198 -19.94 33.86 -0.48
C MET A 198 -19.05 33.34 -1.60
N VAL A 199 -18.74 32.03 -1.62
CA VAL A 199 -17.97 31.42 -2.72
C VAL A 199 -18.69 31.61 -4.06
N TYR A 200 -20.00 31.38 -4.12
CA TYR A 200 -20.80 31.61 -5.33
C TYR A 200 -20.78 33.09 -5.75
N PHE A 201 -20.96 34.00 -4.80
CA PHE A 201 -20.95 35.43 -5.02
C PHE A 201 -19.62 35.94 -5.59
N LEU A 202 -18.49 35.58 -4.96
CA LEU A 202 -17.15 35.98 -5.39
C LEU A 202 -16.84 35.43 -6.79
N CYS A 203 -17.15 34.16 -7.06
CA CYS A 203 -16.97 33.58 -8.39
C CYS A 203 -17.81 34.30 -9.46
N LYS A 204 -19.06 34.65 -9.16
CA LYS A 204 -19.94 35.41 -10.07
C LYS A 204 -19.40 36.82 -10.36
N LYS A 205 -18.67 37.41 -9.42
CA LYS A 205 -18.04 38.73 -9.54
C LYS A 205 -16.65 38.71 -10.19
N GLY A 206 -16.19 37.54 -10.65
CA GLY A 206 -14.94 37.41 -11.41
C GLY A 206 -13.71 37.08 -10.55
N ALA A 207 -13.92 36.41 -9.40
CA ALA A 207 -12.82 35.84 -8.64
C ALA A 207 -12.03 34.82 -9.48
N ASP A 208 -10.70 34.92 -9.45
CA ASP A 208 -9.82 33.95 -10.10
C ASP A 208 -9.81 32.63 -9.33
N VAL A 209 -10.36 31.60 -9.97
CA VAL A 209 -10.46 30.24 -9.42
C VAL A 209 -9.12 29.51 -9.44
N HIS A 210 -8.14 30.02 -10.19
CA HIS A 210 -6.78 29.47 -10.29
C HIS A 210 -5.74 30.30 -9.54
N GLN A 211 -6.18 31.20 -8.67
CA GLN A 211 -5.29 32.00 -7.85
C GLN A 211 -4.42 31.09 -6.96
N ARG A 212 -3.09 31.28 -6.97
CA ARG A 212 -2.16 30.49 -6.16
C ARG A 212 -1.80 31.17 -4.85
N CYS A 213 -1.74 30.39 -3.77
CA CYS A 213 -1.26 30.76 -2.44
C CYS A 213 0.09 30.08 -2.14
N TYR A 214 1.17 30.85 -2.00
CA TYR A 214 2.54 30.34 -1.77
C TYR A 214 3.01 30.50 -0.31
N GLY A 215 2.10 30.83 0.60
CA GLY A 215 2.41 31.15 1.99
C GLY A 215 3.21 30.07 2.71
N SER A 216 4.09 30.49 3.62
CA SER A 216 4.85 29.57 4.49
C SER A 216 3.92 28.66 5.28
N PHE A 217 2.78 29.19 5.72
CA PHE A 217 1.80 28.48 6.54
C PHE A 217 1.25 27.24 5.83
N PHE A 218 0.99 27.37 4.53
CA PHE A 218 0.40 26.31 3.69
C PHE A 218 1.44 25.40 3.03
N CYS A 219 2.74 25.58 3.32
CA CYS A 219 3.79 24.66 2.91
C CYS A 219 3.96 23.51 3.91
N ALA A 220 4.41 22.35 3.45
CA ALA A 220 4.74 21.24 4.34
C ALA A 220 5.86 21.63 5.33
N ASP A 221 5.73 21.22 6.59
CA ASP A 221 6.61 21.64 7.68
C ASP A 221 8.07 21.26 7.46
N ASP A 222 8.34 20.14 6.79
CA ASP A 222 9.68 19.68 6.45
C ASP A 222 10.37 20.53 5.38
N GLN A 223 9.59 21.25 4.57
CA GLN A 223 10.12 22.14 3.52
C GLN A 223 10.23 23.61 3.95
N LYS A 224 9.58 24.04 5.04
CA LYS A 224 9.56 25.46 5.44
C LYS A 224 10.95 26.09 5.55
N ALA A 225 11.92 25.36 6.11
CA ALA A 225 13.30 25.82 6.30
C ALA A 225 14.16 25.84 5.02
N SER A 226 13.72 25.15 3.95
CA SER A 226 14.48 24.98 2.70
C SER A 226 13.92 25.81 1.54
N ARG A 227 12.93 26.67 1.80
CA ARG A 227 12.32 27.60 0.85
C ARG A 227 13.34 28.63 0.36
N THR A 228 13.43 28.80 -0.95
CA THR A 228 14.23 29.86 -1.59
C THR A 228 13.39 30.66 -2.56
N ASP A 229 13.66 31.96 -2.65
CA ASP A 229 12.98 32.86 -3.59
C ASP A 229 13.89 33.13 -4.80
N SER A 230 13.27 33.29 -5.98
CA SER A 230 13.91 33.73 -7.22
C SER A 230 13.25 35.01 -7.71
N LEU A 231 14.02 35.93 -8.30
CA LEU A 231 13.49 37.17 -8.87
C LEU A 231 12.78 36.94 -10.21
N GLU A 232 12.96 35.78 -10.84
CA GLU A 232 12.39 35.47 -12.17
C GLU A 232 10.92 35.06 -12.11
N HIS A 233 10.43 34.59 -10.96
CA HIS A 233 9.07 34.09 -10.81
C HIS A 233 8.51 34.30 -9.40
N GLU A 234 7.18 34.28 -9.27
CA GLU A 234 6.50 34.55 -8.01
C GLU A 234 6.47 33.37 -7.03
N TRP A 235 6.43 32.13 -7.54
CA TRP A 235 6.39 30.92 -6.72
C TRP A 235 7.72 30.70 -5.99
N VAL A 236 7.69 29.84 -4.97
CA VAL A 236 8.84 29.53 -4.11
C VAL A 236 9.53 28.28 -4.64
N ASP A 237 10.85 28.26 -4.64
CA ASP A 237 11.61 27.05 -4.97
C ASP A 237 11.78 26.18 -3.73
N LEU A 238 11.47 24.89 -3.88
CA LEU A 238 11.46 23.92 -2.79
C LEU A 238 12.43 22.77 -3.07
N VAL A 239 12.96 22.18 -1.99
CA VAL A 239 13.68 20.91 -2.07
C VAL A 239 12.71 19.80 -2.46
N GLN A 240 13.09 19.01 -3.47
CA GLN A 240 12.22 18.00 -4.07
C GLN A 240 11.88 16.82 -3.14
N ASN A 241 12.70 16.53 -2.12
CA ASN A 241 12.47 15.39 -1.24
C ASN A 241 11.62 15.76 -0.03
N THR A 242 10.38 15.28 -0.01
CA THR A 242 9.41 15.59 1.05
C THR A 242 8.83 14.33 1.67
N LYS A 243 8.42 14.47 2.93
CA LYS A 243 7.58 13.52 3.65
C LYS A 243 6.16 14.05 3.89
N TYR A 244 5.88 15.29 3.44
CA TYR A 244 4.61 15.99 3.61
C TYR A 244 4.16 16.00 5.08
N MET A 245 5.07 16.44 5.95
CA MET A 245 4.77 16.57 7.39
C MET A 245 3.97 17.86 7.64
N GLY A 246 3.07 17.82 8.62
CA GLY A 246 2.22 18.96 8.99
C GLY A 246 0.78 18.81 8.52
N GLN A 247 -0.14 19.51 9.19
CA GLN A 247 -1.60 19.39 8.95
C GLN A 247 -2.12 20.40 7.91
N MET A 248 -1.42 21.50 7.67
CA MET A 248 -1.94 22.67 6.92
C MET A 248 -1.50 22.72 5.45
N TYR A 249 -1.03 21.60 4.88
CA TYR A 249 -0.65 21.55 3.47
C TYR A 249 -1.86 21.33 2.56
N TRP A 250 -2.56 22.39 2.17
CA TRP A 250 -3.82 22.31 1.39
C TRP A 250 -3.67 22.52 -0.13
N GLY A 251 -2.43 22.51 -0.60
CA GLY A 251 -2.08 22.93 -1.97
C GLY A 251 -2.21 24.44 -2.14
N GLU A 252 -2.11 24.92 -3.38
CA GLU A 252 -2.04 26.35 -3.68
C GLU A 252 -3.35 26.93 -4.20
N TYR A 253 -4.30 26.11 -4.63
CA TYR A 253 -5.48 26.56 -5.38
C TYR A 253 -6.76 26.54 -4.53
N PRO A 254 -7.76 27.40 -4.81
CA PRO A 254 -9.05 27.38 -4.14
C PRO A 254 -9.73 26.01 -4.20
N LEU A 255 -9.66 25.35 -5.36
CA LEU A 255 -10.22 24.00 -5.54
C LEU A 255 -9.53 22.96 -4.64
N SER A 256 -8.21 23.08 -4.43
CA SER A 256 -7.50 22.15 -3.54
C SER A 256 -7.80 22.41 -2.07
N PHE A 257 -8.03 23.67 -1.68
CA PHE A 257 -8.52 24.02 -0.33
C PHE A 257 -9.87 23.35 -0.05
N ALA A 258 -10.85 23.49 -0.96
CA ALA A 258 -12.16 22.86 -0.81
C ALA A 258 -12.08 21.33 -0.73
N ALA A 259 -11.12 20.73 -1.44
CA ALA A 259 -10.86 19.29 -1.36
C ALA A 259 -10.27 18.89 0.00
N CYS A 260 -9.30 19.63 0.52
CA CYS A 260 -8.64 19.31 1.80
C CYS A 260 -9.53 19.57 3.01
N THR A 261 -10.44 20.54 2.95
CA THR A 261 -11.46 20.77 3.99
C THR A 261 -12.67 19.84 3.88
N ASN A 262 -12.65 18.89 2.95
CA ASN A 262 -13.73 17.92 2.69
C ASN A 262 -15.11 18.57 2.35
N GLN A 263 -15.10 19.77 1.75
CA GLN A 263 -16.32 20.49 1.37
C GLN A 263 -16.78 20.08 -0.04
N THR A 264 -17.64 19.05 -0.12
CA THR A 264 -18.09 18.50 -1.41
C THR A 264 -18.89 19.47 -2.26
N ASP A 265 -19.70 20.36 -1.64
CA ASP A 265 -20.54 21.31 -2.37
C ASP A 265 -19.73 22.49 -2.93
N CYS A 266 -18.79 23.03 -2.15
CA CYS A 266 -17.82 24.02 -2.64
C CYS A 266 -17.00 23.44 -3.81
N PHE A 267 -16.58 22.18 -3.71
CA PHE A 267 -15.84 21.50 -4.77
C PHE A 267 -16.66 21.38 -6.08
N ARG A 268 -17.92 20.95 -5.99
CA ARG A 268 -18.85 20.89 -7.14
C ARG A 268 -19.08 22.26 -7.74
N LEU A 269 -19.27 23.28 -6.92
CA LEU A 269 -19.50 24.65 -7.36
C LEU A 269 -18.28 25.21 -8.10
N LEU A 270 -17.08 25.09 -7.54
CA LEU A 270 -15.85 25.56 -8.18
C LEU A 270 -15.62 24.84 -9.51
N ARG A 271 -15.91 23.54 -9.59
CA ARG A 271 -15.86 22.80 -10.85
C ARG A 271 -16.88 23.30 -11.87
N ALA A 272 -18.10 23.65 -11.44
CA ALA A 272 -19.09 24.28 -12.31
C ALA A 272 -18.62 25.66 -12.82
N MET A 273 -17.83 26.38 -12.03
CA MET A 273 -17.14 27.61 -12.40
C MET A 273 -15.82 27.39 -13.18
N LYS A 274 -15.64 26.19 -13.78
CA LYS A 274 -14.50 25.79 -14.62
C LYS A 274 -13.15 25.66 -13.90
N ALA A 275 -13.14 25.41 -12.59
CA ALA A 275 -11.90 25.03 -11.89
C ALA A 275 -11.31 23.72 -12.44
N ASP A 276 -10.01 23.66 -12.67
CA ASP A 276 -9.31 22.48 -13.19
C ASP A 276 -8.63 21.68 -12.08
N PRO A 277 -9.04 20.41 -11.83
CA PRO A 277 -8.48 19.58 -10.75
C PRO A 277 -7.07 19.04 -11.05
N ASN A 278 -6.63 19.18 -12.30
CA ASN A 278 -5.36 18.65 -12.80
C ASN A 278 -4.21 19.66 -12.72
N MET A 279 -4.47 20.87 -12.22
CA MET A 279 -3.43 21.88 -12.06
C MET A 279 -2.48 21.49 -10.93
N PRO A 280 -1.17 21.40 -11.19
CA PRO A 280 -0.18 21.07 -10.17
C PRO A 280 0.20 22.29 -9.33
N ASP A 281 0.49 22.06 -8.05
CA ASP A 281 1.14 23.02 -7.16
C ASP A 281 2.67 23.08 -7.38
N THR A 282 3.40 23.84 -6.56
CA THR A 282 4.87 23.95 -6.61
C THR A 282 5.59 22.59 -6.46
N ASN A 283 5.03 21.66 -5.69
CA ASN A 283 5.57 20.29 -5.54
C ASN A 283 5.17 19.36 -6.70
N GLY A 284 4.39 19.86 -7.66
CA GLY A 284 3.84 19.06 -8.76
C GLY A 284 2.61 18.24 -8.35
N ASN A 285 2.08 18.43 -7.15
CA ASN A 285 0.93 17.69 -6.64
C ASN A 285 -0.36 18.27 -7.21
N THR A 286 -1.25 17.37 -7.66
CA THR A 286 -2.62 17.70 -8.07
C THR A 286 -3.58 17.56 -6.89
N VAL A 287 -4.85 17.94 -7.08
CA VAL A 287 -5.92 17.74 -6.08
C VAL A 287 -5.97 16.30 -5.57
N LEU A 288 -5.77 15.31 -6.46
CA LEU A 288 -5.76 13.89 -6.06
C LEU A 288 -4.58 13.51 -5.18
N HIS A 289 -3.40 14.12 -5.38
CA HIS A 289 -2.27 13.88 -4.50
C HIS A 289 -2.53 14.44 -3.09
N LEU A 290 -3.21 15.59 -3.00
CA LEU A 290 -3.54 16.23 -1.73
C LEU A 290 -4.59 15.45 -0.94
N THR A 291 -5.62 14.91 -1.60
CA THR A 291 -6.61 14.03 -0.93
C THR A 291 -5.97 12.74 -0.44
N VAL A 292 -4.93 12.22 -1.12
CA VAL A 292 -4.12 11.09 -0.63
C VAL A 292 -3.33 11.46 0.63
N ILE A 293 -2.71 12.65 0.66
CA ILE A 293 -1.92 13.10 1.81
C ILE A 293 -2.79 13.22 3.06
N HIS A 294 -3.99 13.79 2.92
CA HIS A 294 -4.96 14.01 4.02
C HIS A 294 -5.85 12.81 4.35
N ASP A 295 -5.77 11.72 3.58
CA ASP A 295 -6.56 10.51 3.81
C ASP A 295 -8.09 10.71 3.68
N LEU A 296 -8.53 11.45 2.65
CA LEU A 296 -9.93 11.75 2.34
C LEU A 296 -10.50 10.91 1.17
N PRO A 297 -11.05 9.70 1.43
CA PRO A 297 -11.53 8.79 0.37
C PRO A 297 -12.79 9.30 -0.36
N GLU A 298 -13.73 9.92 0.36
CA GLU A 298 -15.00 10.42 -0.24
C GLU A 298 -14.74 11.55 -1.22
N MET A 299 -13.89 12.51 -0.85
CA MET A 299 -13.46 13.59 -1.72
C MET A 299 -12.64 13.08 -2.91
N PHE A 300 -11.82 12.04 -2.70
CA PHE A 300 -11.08 11.40 -3.79
C PHE A 300 -12.03 10.88 -4.88
N MET A 301 -13.08 10.15 -4.49
CA MET A 301 -14.10 9.66 -5.42
C MET A 301 -14.77 10.81 -6.18
N LEU A 302 -15.21 11.84 -5.46
CA LEU A 302 -15.86 13.00 -6.05
C LEU A 302 -14.95 13.70 -7.08
N ALA A 303 -13.66 13.86 -6.76
CA ALA A 303 -12.70 14.47 -7.67
C ALA A 303 -12.50 13.66 -8.95
N VAL A 304 -12.43 12.32 -8.85
CA VAL A 304 -12.33 11.41 -10.01
C VAL A 304 -13.61 11.48 -10.86
N GLU A 305 -14.79 11.45 -10.23
CA GLU A 305 -16.09 11.60 -10.92
C GLU A 305 -16.19 12.93 -11.70
N LEU A 306 -15.62 14.00 -11.15
CA LEU A 306 -15.60 15.34 -11.76
C LEU A 306 -14.45 15.58 -12.75
N GLY A 307 -13.71 14.52 -13.12
CA GLY A 307 -12.75 14.50 -14.22
C GLY A 307 -11.29 14.79 -13.82
N ALA A 308 -10.91 14.50 -12.59
CA ALA A 308 -9.50 14.47 -12.19
C ALA A 308 -8.77 13.25 -12.78
N ASN A 309 -7.53 13.43 -13.22
CA ASN A 309 -6.73 12.40 -13.87
C ASN A 309 -5.81 11.68 -12.88
N LEU A 310 -5.92 10.35 -12.82
CA LEU A 310 -5.18 9.46 -11.91
C LEU A 310 -3.71 9.30 -12.30
N HIS A 311 -3.33 9.56 -13.55
CA HIS A 311 -1.99 9.21 -14.06
C HIS A 311 -0.99 10.39 -14.07
N ILE A 312 -1.37 11.55 -13.53
CA ILE A 312 -0.45 12.69 -13.43
C ILE A 312 0.61 12.39 -12.37
N ARG A 313 1.86 12.69 -12.67
CA ARG A 313 3.00 12.49 -11.77
C ARG A 313 3.46 13.82 -11.20
N ASN A 314 3.80 13.83 -9.91
CA ASN A 314 4.38 14.99 -9.23
C ASN A 314 5.89 15.13 -9.50
N ASN A 315 6.56 16.10 -8.87
CA ASN A 315 8.00 16.33 -9.04
C ASN A 315 8.85 15.14 -8.55
N LEU A 316 8.32 14.32 -7.64
CA LEU A 316 8.92 13.04 -7.20
C LEU A 316 8.71 11.90 -8.23
N LYS A 317 8.07 12.17 -9.36
CA LYS A 317 7.64 11.19 -10.37
C LYS A 317 6.67 10.13 -9.81
N LEU A 318 5.93 10.45 -8.76
CA LEU A 318 4.93 9.57 -8.15
C LEU A 318 3.55 9.94 -8.68
N THR A 319 2.74 8.92 -8.98
CA THR A 319 1.30 9.06 -9.17
C THR A 319 0.58 9.11 -7.81
N PRO A 320 -0.71 9.51 -7.73
CA PRO A 320 -1.49 9.42 -6.50
C PRO A 320 -1.46 8.01 -5.88
N LEU A 321 -1.49 6.96 -6.70
CA LEU A 321 -1.37 5.56 -6.26
C LEU A 321 -0.01 5.28 -5.61
N ALA A 322 1.09 5.65 -6.28
CA ALA A 322 2.44 5.45 -5.76
C ALA A 322 2.71 6.32 -4.50
N LEU A 323 2.10 7.50 -4.43
CA LEU A 323 2.16 8.36 -3.25
C LEU A 323 1.42 7.74 -2.06
N ALA A 324 0.24 7.16 -2.27
CA ALA A 324 -0.51 6.46 -1.21
C ALA A 324 0.32 5.30 -0.63
N ALA A 325 1.00 4.55 -1.51
CA ALA A 325 1.92 3.49 -1.12
C ALA A 325 3.13 4.00 -0.32
N ARG A 326 3.73 5.13 -0.72
CA ARG A 326 4.86 5.77 0.00
C ARG A 326 4.46 6.32 1.37
N LEU A 327 3.26 6.88 1.51
CA LEU A 327 2.77 7.44 2.78
C LEU A 327 2.16 6.38 3.71
N ALA A 328 1.98 5.16 3.21
CA ALA A 328 1.34 4.02 3.87
C ALA A 328 -0.19 4.19 4.10
N LYS A 329 -0.90 4.84 3.17
CA LYS A 329 -2.35 5.07 3.23
C LYS A 329 -3.15 3.95 2.56
N LYS A 330 -3.38 2.85 3.27
CA LYS A 330 -4.02 1.64 2.71
C LYS A 330 -5.46 1.86 2.19
N LYS A 331 -6.31 2.55 2.95
CA LYS A 331 -7.72 2.75 2.58
C LYS A 331 -7.88 3.46 1.23
N ILE A 332 -7.14 4.55 1.04
CA ILE A 332 -7.11 5.27 -0.24
C ILE A 332 -6.44 4.43 -1.32
N TYR A 333 -5.37 3.70 -1.00
CA TYR A 333 -4.72 2.82 -1.97
C TYR A 333 -5.70 1.80 -2.57
N ASP A 334 -6.47 1.12 -1.73
CA ASP A 334 -7.48 0.15 -2.18
C ASP A 334 -8.56 0.83 -3.03
N LEU A 335 -9.01 2.02 -2.63
CA LEU A 335 -9.96 2.84 -3.39
C LEU A 335 -9.43 3.21 -4.79
N ILE A 336 -8.17 3.66 -4.88
CA ILE A 336 -7.54 4.03 -6.15
C ILE A 336 -7.44 2.81 -7.06
N LEU A 337 -7.06 1.65 -6.51
CA LEU A 337 -7.05 0.40 -7.27
C LEU A 337 -8.44 0.01 -7.76
N GLU A 338 -9.48 0.25 -6.97
CA GLU A 338 -10.87 0.00 -7.39
C GLU A 338 -11.30 0.95 -8.52
N CYS A 339 -10.86 2.21 -8.53
CA CYS A 339 -11.12 3.15 -9.61
C CYS A 339 -10.38 2.82 -10.91
N ASP A 340 -9.15 2.31 -10.83
CA ASP A 340 -8.29 2.03 -12.00
C ASP A 340 -8.50 0.61 -12.57
N MET A 341 -9.31 -0.21 -11.92
CA MET A 341 -9.54 -1.61 -12.27
C MET A 341 -10.66 -1.78 -13.30
N ASP A 342 -10.41 -2.65 -14.28
CA ASP A 342 -11.40 -3.11 -15.24
C ASP A 342 -11.98 -4.49 -14.84
N ILE A 343 -13.27 -4.73 -15.11
CA ILE A 343 -13.88 -6.06 -14.94
C ILE A 343 -13.83 -6.80 -16.28
N SER A 344 -13.03 -7.87 -16.35
CA SER A 344 -12.87 -8.65 -17.57
C SER A 344 -14.07 -9.56 -17.86
N TRP A 345 -14.55 -10.30 -16.85
CA TRP A 345 -15.76 -11.12 -16.92
C TRP A 345 -16.28 -11.45 -15.50
N ARG A 346 -17.55 -11.85 -15.41
CA ARG A 346 -18.22 -12.31 -14.19
C ARG A 346 -18.97 -13.60 -14.48
N TYR A 347 -18.78 -14.63 -13.66
CA TYR A 347 -19.47 -15.90 -13.73
C TYR A 347 -19.98 -16.30 -12.35
N GLY A 348 -21.29 -16.18 -12.12
CA GLY A 348 -21.91 -16.42 -10.82
C GLY A 348 -21.21 -15.62 -9.70
N PRO A 349 -20.68 -16.29 -8.65
CA PRO A 349 -19.93 -15.63 -7.57
C PRO A 349 -18.45 -15.44 -7.91
N VAL A 350 -17.98 -15.65 -9.13
CA VAL A 350 -16.56 -15.45 -9.50
C VAL A 350 -16.46 -14.21 -10.39
N VAL A 351 -15.62 -13.26 -9.99
CA VAL A 351 -15.33 -12.04 -10.75
C VAL A 351 -13.86 -12.03 -11.11
N CYS A 352 -13.58 -11.79 -12.39
CA CYS A 352 -12.24 -11.66 -12.90
C CYS A 352 -11.92 -10.17 -13.12
N LYS A 353 -11.10 -9.62 -12.23
CA LYS A 353 -10.68 -8.22 -12.21
C LYS A 353 -9.32 -8.08 -12.89
N THR A 354 -9.14 -7.01 -13.65
CA THR A 354 -7.89 -6.68 -14.34
C THR A 354 -7.35 -5.36 -13.80
N TYR A 355 -6.13 -5.38 -13.25
CA TYR A 355 -5.45 -4.21 -12.72
C TYR A 355 -4.30 -3.79 -13.64
N PRO A 356 -4.21 -2.52 -14.08
CA PRO A 356 -3.06 -2.02 -14.82
C PRO A 356 -1.81 -2.02 -13.91
N LEU A 357 -0.66 -2.47 -14.43
CA LEU A 357 0.55 -2.65 -13.62
C LEU A 357 1.60 -1.55 -13.78
N HIS A 358 1.45 -0.62 -14.71
CA HIS A 358 2.46 0.37 -15.09
C HIS A 358 3.15 1.10 -13.92
N ASP A 359 2.40 1.52 -12.89
CA ASP A 359 2.95 2.18 -11.70
C ASP A 359 3.03 1.26 -10.47
N VAL A 360 2.39 0.09 -10.52
CA VAL A 360 2.37 -0.88 -9.42
C VAL A 360 3.66 -1.71 -9.42
N ASP A 361 4.04 -2.21 -10.59
CA ASP A 361 5.14 -3.14 -10.77
C ASP A 361 6.49 -2.44 -10.83
N THR A 362 7.55 -3.14 -10.44
CA THR A 362 8.95 -2.68 -10.53
C THR A 362 9.50 -2.73 -11.95
N ILE A 363 8.93 -3.52 -12.86
CA ILE A 363 9.38 -3.62 -14.25
C ILE A 363 8.58 -2.66 -15.13
N GLN A 364 9.27 -1.78 -15.87
CA GLN A 364 8.63 -0.92 -16.86
C GLN A 364 8.30 -1.69 -18.15
N GLU A 365 7.11 -1.43 -18.69
CA GLU A 365 6.61 -2.11 -19.90
C GLU A 365 7.38 -1.72 -21.18
N SER A 366 8.01 -0.55 -21.23
CA SER A 366 8.72 -0.04 -22.42
C SER A 366 10.05 -0.75 -22.65
N ASP A 367 10.91 -0.77 -21.63
CA ASP A 367 12.33 -1.11 -21.78
C ASP A 367 12.75 -2.32 -20.92
N GLY A 368 11.88 -2.80 -20.02
CA GLY A 368 12.24 -3.84 -19.03
C GLY A 368 13.16 -3.32 -17.91
N ASP A 369 13.35 -2.00 -17.86
CA ASP A 369 14.11 -1.31 -16.81
C ASP A 369 13.33 -1.25 -15.49
N LEU A 370 14.08 -1.09 -14.40
CA LEU A 370 13.54 -1.07 -13.06
C LEU A 370 13.04 0.33 -12.70
N ASN A 371 11.77 0.43 -12.30
CA ASN A 371 11.18 1.62 -11.70
C ASN A 371 11.37 1.59 -10.17
N PRO A 372 12.23 2.46 -9.59
CA PRO A 372 12.43 2.51 -8.14
C PRO A 372 11.25 3.16 -7.41
N ASN A 373 10.41 3.92 -8.12
CA ASN A 373 9.29 4.66 -7.57
C ASN A 373 7.97 3.88 -7.67
N SER A 374 8.03 2.60 -8.03
CA SER A 374 6.85 1.74 -8.10
C SER A 374 6.21 1.54 -6.72
N VAL A 375 4.93 1.19 -6.72
CA VAL A 375 4.18 0.84 -5.49
C VAL A 375 4.90 -0.26 -4.72
N ILE A 376 5.27 -1.36 -5.38
CA ILE A 376 5.92 -2.50 -4.72
C ILE A 376 7.24 -2.06 -4.08
N ALA A 377 8.08 -1.28 -4.77
CA ALA A 377 9.34 -0.80 -4.20
C ALA A 377 9.12 0.11 -2.99
N ASN A 378 8.17 1.04 -3.06
CA ASN A 378 7.84 1.96 -1.96
C ASN A 378 7.30 1.23 -0.73
N VAL A 379 6.48 0.18 -0.90
CA VAL A 379 5.94 -0.64 0.19
C VAL A 379 7.04 -1.50 0.82
N VAL A 380 7.88 -2.15 0.00
CA VAL A 380 8.90 -3.08 0.46
C VAL A 380 10.04 -2.39 1.21
N TYR A 381 10.47 -1.22 0.74
CA TYR A 381 11.50 -0.40 1.38
C TYR A 381 10.93 0.67 2.33
N GLY A 382 9.63 0.61 2.63
CA GLY A 382 8.96 1.51 3.56
C GLY A 382 9.29 1.20 5.02
N ASP A 383 9.52 2.24 5.81
CA ASP A 383 9.96 2.12 7.21
C ASP A 383 8.78 1.98 8.19
N LYS A 384 7.58 2.48 7.84
CA LYS A 384 6.39 2.44 8.70
C LYS A 384 5.81 1.04 8.84
N VAL A 385 5.24 0.75 10.02
CA VAL A 385 4.51 -0.51 10.30
C VAL A 385 3.26 -0.62 9.42
N GLU A 386 2.62 0.50 9.10
CA GLU A 386 1.44 0.59 8.22
C GLU A 386 1.68 -0.02 6.82
N HIS A 387 2.92 -0.03 6.32
CA HIS A 387 3.25 -0.67 5.04
C HIS A 387 3.04 -2.19 5.06
N LEU A 388 3.08 -2.83 6.23
CA LEU A 388 2.88 -4.27 6.33
C LEU A 388 1.47 -4.70 5.93
N GLU A 389 0.49 -3.80 6.04
CA GLU A 389 -0.89 -4.09 5.65
C GLU A 389 -1.10 -4.17 4.14
N PHE A 390 -0.17 -3.63 3.34
CA PHE A 390 -0.25 -3.64 1.87
C PHE A 390 0.08 -5.02 1.27
N PHE A 391 0.72 -5.91 2.04
CA PHE A 391 0.99 -7.28 1.60
C PHE A 391 -0.24 -8.18 1.63
N ASP A 392 -1.42 -7.65 1.99
CA ASP A 392 -2.69 -8.36 1.85
C ASP A 392 -3.35 -7.90 0.54
N GLY A 393 -3.66 -8.83 -0.38
CA GLY A 393 -4.39 -8.51 -1.63
C GLY A 393 -3.52 -8.52 -2.90
N LEU A 394 -3.62 -7.48 -3.73
CA LEU A 394 -3.03 -7.47 -5.08
C LEU A 394 -1.51 -7.67 -5.07
N ILE A 395 -0.80 -7.03 -4.14
CA ILE A 395 0.67 -7.12 -4.06
C ILE A 395 1.11 -8.56 -3.76
N GLU A 396 0.37 -9.27 -2.91
CA GLU A 396 0.66 -10.68 -2.61
C GLU A 396 0.56 -11.55 -3.86
N GLU A 397 -0.53 -11.41 -4.62
CA GLU A 397 -0.77 -12.19 -5.84
C GLU A 397 0.25 -11.88 -6.95
N VAL A 398 0.68 -10.62 -7.07
CA VAL A 398 1.74 -10.22 -8.00
C VAL A 398 3.08 -10.81 -7.57
N LEU A 399 3.43 -10.74 -6.29
CA LEU A 399 4.67 -11.33 -5.76
C LEU A 399 4.68 -12.85 -5.90
N GLU A 400 3.55 -13.52 -5.69
CA GLU A 400 3.41 -14.96 -5.89
C GLU A 400 3.60 -15.31 -7.37
N SER A 401 3.03 -14.53 -8.28
CA SER A 401 3.24 -14.70 -9.73
C SER A 401 4.70 -14.50 -10.14
N LYS A 402 5.40 -13.51 -9.56
CA LYS A 402 6.85 -13.33 -9.77
C LYS A 402 7.66 -14.52 -9.23
N TRP A 403 7.27 -15.04 -8.08
CA TRP A 403 7.90 -16.19 -7.45
C TRP A 403 7.78 -17.45 -8.32
N GLU A 404 6.59 -17.73 -8.86
CA GLU A 404 6.35 -18.87 -9.77
C GLU A 404 7.07 -18.71 -11.12
N THR A 405 7.16 -17.50 -11.65
CA THR A 405 7.72 -17.28 -13.00
C THR A 405 9.24 -17.36 -13.03
N PHE A 406 9.96 -16.75 -12.09
CA PHE A 406 11.42 -16.77 -12.05
C PHE A 406 12.02 -16.95 -10.66
N GLY A 407 11.37 -16.47 -9.60
CA GLY A 407 11.94 -16.44 -8.25
C GLY A 407 12.39 -17.81 -7.75
N LYS A 408 11.51 -18.83 -7.84
CA LYS A 408 11.82 -20.22 -7.44
C LYS A 408 13.01 -20.80 -8.19
N LYS A 409 13.01 -20.66 -9.53
CA LYS A 409 14.08 -21.20 -10.39
C LYS A 409 15.43 -20.56 -10.05
N GLN A 410 15.46 -19.23 -9.92
CA GLN A 410 16.69 -18.50 -9.65
C GLN A 410 17.22 -18.78 -8.24
N LEU A 411 16.34 -18.85 -7.25
CA LEU A 411 16.73 -19.22 -5.89
C LEU A 411 17.26 -20.65 -5.85
N PHE A 412 16.63 -21.59 -6.54
CA PHE A 412 17.08 -22.99 -6.58
C PHE A 412 18.44 -23.14 -7.25
N ILE A 413 18.70 -22.45 -8.37
CA ILE A 413 20.02 -22.41 -9.02
C ILE A 413 21.08 -21.82 -8.08
N SER A 414 20.74 -20.76 -7.34
CA SER A 414 21.66 -20.16 -6.36
C SER A 414 21.93 -21.11 -5.19
N LEU A 415 20.91 -21.83 -4.71
CA LEU A 415 21.00 -22.78 -3.60
C LEU A 415 21.84 -24.00 -3.98
N THR A 416 21.62 -24.59 -5.15
CA THR A 416 22.42 -25.73 -5.62
C THR A 416 23.87 -25.35 -5.83
N GLY A 417 24.13 -24.16 -6.39
CA GLY A 417 25.49 -23.62 -6.49
C GLY A 417 26.15 -23.40 -5.13
N TYR A 418 25.40 -22.93 -4.12
CA TYR A 418 25.91 -22.77 -2.76
C TYR A 418 26.18 -24.11 -2.06
N ILE A 419 25.29 -25.10 -2.20
CA ILE A 419 25.49 -26.46 -1.64
C ILE A 419 26.72 -27.10 -2.25
N TYR A 420 26.90 -26.97 -3.57
CA TYR A 420 28.12 -27.43 -4.25
C TYR A 420 29.37 -26.75 -3.70
N PHE A 421 29.34 -25.41 -3.58
CA PHE A 421 30.44 -24.66 -2.97
C PHE A 421 30.73 -25.14 -1.54
N LEU A 422 29.70 -25.34 -0.71
CA LEU A 422 29.86 -25.80 0.67
C LEU A 422 30.42 -27.21 0.75
N PHE A 423 30.07 -28.11 -0.17
CA PHE A 423 30.64 -29.46 -0.24
C PHE A 423 32.13 -29.43 -0.60
N VAL A 424 32.50 -28.69 -1.66
CA VAL A 424 33.90 -28.52 -2.07
C VAL A 424 34.69 -27.84 -0.95
N PHE A 425 34.11 -26.84 -0.32
CA PHE A 425 34.72 -26.13 0.81
C PHE A 425 34.91 -27.06 2.02
N TYR A 426 33.89 -27.82 2.41
CA TYR A 426 33.99 -28.81 3.50
C TYR A 426 35.11 -29.82 3.25
N THR A 427 35.20 -30.37 2.03
CA THR A 427 36.26 -31.31 1.67
C THR A 427 37.65 -30.66 1.70
N ALA A 428 37.79 -29.40 1.30
CA ALA A 428 39.06 -28.66 1.38
C ALA A 428 39.55 -28.49 2.83
N PHE A 429 38.66 -28.19 3.78
CA PHE A 429 39.05 -27.99 5.18
C PHE A 429 39.23 -29.30 5.96
N MET A 430 38.42 -30.33 5.71
CA MET A 430 38.55 -31.63 6.39
C MET A 430 39.76 -32.44 5.93
N THR A 431 40.34 -32.12 4.76
CA THR A 431 41.59 -32.71 4.26
C THR A 431 42.84 -31.89 4.65
N ARG A 432 42.69 -30.88 5.54
CA ARG A 432 43.85 -30.21 6.15
C ARG A 432 44.53 -31.15 7.12
N ASP A 433 45.84 -31.27 6.95
CA ASP A 433 46.65 -32.09 7.83
C ASP A 433 46.90 -31.37 9.15
N ALA A 434 46.68 -32.07 10.24
CA ALA A 434 47.22 -31.69 11.54
C ALA A 434 48.65 -32.23 11.61
N HIS A 435 49.65 -31.52 11.07
CA HIS A 435 51.04 -31.84 11.37
C HIS A 435 51.36 -31.42 12.82
N GLY A 436 50.89 -32.22 13.77
CA GLY A 436 51.41 -32.22 15.12
C GLY A 436 52.80 -32.82 15.07
N PHE A 437 53.83 -32.03 15.34
CA PHE A 437 55.22 -32.48 15.55
C PHE A 437 55.37 -33.46 16.74
N ARG A 438 54.28 -34.06 17.23
CA ARG A 438 54.20 -34.72 18.53
C ARG A 438 53.94 -36.23 18.46
N THR A 439 53.42 -36.78 17.36
CA THR A 439 53.11 -38.22 17.30
C THR A 439 54.25 -39.13 16.82
N GLU A 440 55.27 -38.61 16.15
CA GLU A 440 56.49 -39.41 15.88
C GLU A 440 57.54 -39.28 16.99
N PHE A 441 57.59 -38.15 17.71
CA PHE A 441 58.50 -38.00 18.85
C PHE A 441 57.96 -38.70 20.12
N ASP A 442 56.64 -38.72 20.35
CA ASP A 442 56.06 -39.50 21.46
C ASP A 442 55.93 -41.00 21.15
N ARG A 443 55.91 -41.42 19.87
CA ARG A 443 56.15 -42.84 19.51
C ARG A 443 57.60 -43.27 19.70
N MET A 444 58.54 -42.33 19.70
CA MET A 444 59.95 -42.60 20.01
C MET A 444 60.27 -42.58 21.50
N ASN A 445 59.39 -42.04 22.36
CA ASN A 445 59.66 -41.89 23.80
C ASN A 445 58.72 -42.68 24.72
N GLY A 446 57.80 -43.48 24.18
CA GLY A 446 56.83 -44.27 24.96
C GLY A 446 56.88 -45.76 24.65
N THR A 447 57.67 -46.48 25.44
CA THR A 447 57.66 -47.95 25.66
C THR A 447 57.98 -48.85 24.46
N GLU A 448 59.25 -48.92 24.08
CA GLU A 448 60.02 -50.18 23.89
C GLU A 448 61.47 -49.80 23.54
N TYR A 449 62.41 -50.31 24.32
CA TYR A 449 63.85 -50.08 24.17
C TYR A 449 64.34 -50.86 22.95
N TYR A 450 64.43 -50.21 21.78
CA TYR A 450 65.19 -50.74 20.64
C TYR A 450 66.61 -50.18 20.71
N ASP A 451 67.58 -51.08 20.75
CA ASP A 451 69.01 -50.73 20.71
C ASP A 451 69.34 -50.10 19.34
N GLU A 452 70.22 -49.10 19.32
CA GLU A 452 70.53 -48.33 18.09
C GLU A 452 71.09 -49.20 16.94
N ASP A 453 71.58 -50.41 17.25
CA ASP A 453 72.19 -51.34 16.31
C ASP A 453 71.17 -52.14 15.47
N ASP A 454 69.93 -52.33 15.95
CA ASP A 454 68.91 -53.09 15.22
C ASP A 454 68.34 -52.30 14.03
N ILE A 455 68.24 -50.97 14.15
CA ILE A 455 67.78 -50.08 13.07
C ILE A 455 68.83 -50.01 11.94
N VAL A 456 70.13 -50.08 12.29
CA VAL A 456 71.23 -50.10 11.32
C VAL A 456 71.26 -51.42 10.54
N ASN A 457 70.99 -52.54 11.21
CA ASN A 457 70.97 -53.87 10.58
C ASN A 457 69.77 -54.08 9.63
N ILE A 458 68.59 -53.53 9.94
CA ILE A 458 67.42 -53.61 9.06
C ILE A 458 67.63 -52.80 7.78
N LEU A 459 68.29 -51.65 7.86
CA LEU A 459 68.62 -50.80 6.70
C LEU A 459 69.80 -51.35 5.88
N ALA A 460 70.76 -52.05 6.51
CA ALA A 460 71.86 -52.72 5.82
C ALA A 460 71.40 -53.92 4.97
N ASN A 461 70.36 -54.63 5.39
CA ASN A 461 69.81 -55.78 4.67
C ASN A 461 68.95 -55.42 3.45
N ALA A 462 68.49 -54.17 3.33
CA ALA A 462 67.64 -53.73 2.22
C ALA A 462 68.42 -53.28 0.97
N TYR A 463 69.72 -53.04 1.07
CA TYR A 463 70.56 -52.57 -0.05
C TYR A 463 71.90 -53.32 -0.11
N SER A 464 71.92 -54.45 -0.79
CA SER A 464 73.11 -55.31 -0.99
C SER A 464 74.06 -54.78 -2.07
N GLY A 465 74.66 -53.59 -1.89
CA GLY A 465 75.72 -53.18 -2.83
C GLY A 465 76.49 -51.88 -2.63
N TRP A 466 76.25 -51.06 -1.60
CA TRP A 466 76.95 -49.78 -1.42
C TRP A 466 77.42 -49.58 0.03
N PRO A 467 78.61 -48.98 0.29
CA PRO A 467 79.09 -48.75 1.64
C PRO A 467 78.17 -47.78 2.39
N ALA A 468 77.81 -48.16 3.62
CA ALA A 468 76.78 -47.55 4.46
C ALA A 468 76.79 -46.01 4.48
N PRO A 469 75.63 -45.32 4.35
CA PRO A 469 75.58 -43.89 4.54
C PRO A 469 75.65 -43.57 6.04
N LYS A 470 76.62 -42.74 6.44
CA LYS A 470 76.71 -42.17 7.80
C LYS A 470 75.34 -41.60 8.19
N LYS A 471 74.90 -41.77 9.46
CA LYS A 471 73.72 -41.12 10.11
C LYS A 471 73.49 -39.66 9.65
N ARG A 472 74.56 -38.92 9.34
CA ARG A 472 74.52 -37.56 8.77
C ARG A 472 73.93 -37.44 7.36
N ILE A 473 74.09 -38.40 6.47
CA ILE A 473 73.59 -38.36 5.08
C ILE A 473 72.11 -38.72 5.06
N ALA A 474 71.66 -39.71 5.85
CA ALA A 474 70.25 -40.04 6.03
C ALA A 474 69.47 -38.87 6.68
N ASN A 475 70.02 -38.26 7.74
CA ASN A 475 69.44 -37.05 8.35
C ASN A 475 69.53 -35.81 7.44
N ARG A 476 70.50 -35.75 6.52
CA ARG A 476 70.62 -34.65 5.54
C ARG A 476 69.66 -34.84 4.37
N TYR A 477 69.40 -36.07 3.92
CA TYR A 477 68.35 -36.41 2.95
C TYR A 477 66.95 -36.19 3.52
N MET A 478 66.68 -36.60 4.77
CA MET A 478 65.44 -36.27 5.50
C MET A 478 65.25 -34.76 5.67
N ARG A 479 66.32 -34.00 5.97
CA ARG A 479 66.28 -32.53 6.04
C ARG A 479 66.18 -31.82 4.69
N GLN A 480 66.66 -32.42 3.60
CA GLN A 480 66.65 -31.78 2.27
C GLN A 480 65.27 -31.80 1.60
N ASN A 481 64.40 -32.74 1.99
CA ASN A 481 63.11 -32.97 1.33
C ASN A 481 61.87 -32.67 2.20
N GLN A 482 62.02 -32.13 3.41
CA GLN A 482 60.88 -31.78 4.27
C GLN A 482 60.72 -30.25 4.37
N LEU A 483 59.57 -29.75 3.92
CA LEU A 483 59.11 -28.38 4.18
C LEU A 483 59.14 -28.10 5.69
N PRO A 484 59.49 -26.88 6.13
CA PRO A 484 59.41 -26.54 7.56
C PRO A 484 57.99 -26.82 8.09
N PRO A 485 57.82 -27.27 9.35
CA PRO A 485 56.52 -27.69 9.89
C PRO A 485 55.47 -26.57 9.88
N GLN A 486 55.91 -25.32 9.76
CA GLN A 486 55.05 -24.15 9.61
C GLN A 486 54.38 -24.09 8.23
N CYS A 487 54.97 -24.69 7.19
CA CYS A 487 54.53 -24.65 5.79
C CYS A 487 54.05 -26.00 5.27
N HIS A 488 53.65 -26.91 6.16
CA HIS A 488 53.14 -28.24 5.77
C HIS A 488 51.92 -28.19 4.84
N LEU A 489 51.16 -27.08 4.84
CA LEU A 489 50.03 -26.86 3.94
C LEU A 489 50.43 -26.73 2.45
N TRP A 490 51.72 -26.53 2.14
CA TRP A 490 52.25 -26.53 0.77
C TRP A 490 52.50 -27.93 0.20
N ASP A 491 52.46 -28.97 1.03
CA ASP A 491 52.62 -30.34 0.54
C ASP A 491 51.30 -30.81 -0.08
N TYR A 492 51.24 -30.77 -1.41
CA TYR A 492 50.09 -31.20 -2.21
C TYR A 492 50.30 -32.57 -2.88
N THR A 493 51.51 -33.13 -2.80
CA THR A 493 51.94 -34.25 -3.66
C THR A 493 52.12 -35.56 -2.91
N SER A 494 52.30 -35.54 -1.59
CA SER A 494 52.72 -36.74 -0.87
C SER A 494 51.60 -37.76 -0.60
N SER A 495 50.34 -37.32 -0.49
CA SER A 495 49.19 -38.20 -0.24
C SER A 495 48.02 -37.95 -1.19
N THR A 496 47.21 -38.99 -1.43
CA THR A 496 45.91 -38.84 -2.13
C THR A 496 45.00 -37.83 -1.45
N LYS A 497 45.09 -37.71 -0.10
CA LYS A 497 44.39 -36.67 0.67
C LYS A 497 44.82 -35.26 0.26
N HIS A 498 46.11 -35.04 0.01
CA HIS A 498 46.64 -33.74 -0.40
C HIS A 498 46.29 -33.37 -1.83
N GLN A 499 46.22 -34.36 -2.73
CA GLN A 499 45.75 -34.15 -4.10
C GLN A 499 44.28 -33.75 -4.12
N ILE A 500 43.44 -34.39 -3.29
CA ILE A 500 42.03 -34.00 -3.11
C ILE A 500 41.93 -32.57 -2.56
N ARG A 501 42.78 -32.18 -1.60
CA ARG A 501 42.86 -30.81 -1.08
C ARG A 501 43.23 -29.80 -2.17
N MET A 502 44.22 -30.10 -3.00
CA MET A 502 44.65 -29.22 -4.09
C MET A 502 43.49 -28.94 -5.05
N VAL A 503 42.79 -29.98 -5.49
CA VAL A 503 41.66 -29.87 -6.42
C VAL A 503 40.51 -29.07 -5.79
N SER A 504 40.17 -29.35 -4.53
CA SER A 504 39.07 -28.65 -3.84
C SER A 504 39.39 -27.19 -3.57
N GLU A 505 40.62 -26.83 -3.21
CA GLU A 505 41.05 -25.44 -3.03
C GLU A 505 41.01 -24.65 -4.35
N ILE A 506 41.46 -25.24 -5.46
CA ILE A 506 41.37 -24.63 -6.79
C ILE A 506 39.91 -24.38 -7.17
N LEU A 507 39.04 -25.38 -6.98
CA LEU A 507 37.61 -25.26 -7.26
C LEU A 507 36.95 -24.19 -6.39
N CYS A 508 37.31 -24.09 -5.11
CA CYS A 508 36.84 -23.03 -4.21
C CYS A 508 37.24 -21.64 -4.71
N LEU A 509 38.51 -21.45 -5.12
CA LEU A 509 38.99 -20.16 -5.63
C LEU A 509 38.31 -19.77 -6.94
N ILE A 510 38.13 -20.71 -7.86
CA ILE A 510 37.37 -20.49 -9.11
C ILE A 510 35.93 -20.07 -8.78
N ALA A 511 35.28 -20.77 -7.85
CA ALA A 511 33.91 -20.45 -7.44
C ALA A 511 33.80 -19.04 -6.85
N VAL A 512 34.74 -18.63 -5.98
CA VAL A 512 34.79 -17.26 -5.44
C VAL A 512 34.97 -16.25 -6.55
N PHE A 513 35.91 -16.47 -7.48
CA PHE A 513 36.15 -15.55 -8.59
C PHE A 513 34.94 -15.38 -9.51
N VAL A 514 34.31 -16.49 -9.93
CA VAL A 514 33.09 -16.46 -10.74
C VAL A 514 31.96 -15.72 -10.02
N ARG A 515 31.84 -15.90 -8.70
CA ARG A 515 30.80 -15.23 -7.91
C ARG A 515 31.05 -13.73 -7.80
N SER A 516 32.27 -13.31 -7.45
CA SER A 516 32.66 -11.90 -7.38
C SER A 516 32.52 -11.19 -8.73
N PHE A 517 32.82 -11.88 -9.85
CA PHE A 517 32.61 -11.33 -11.19
C PHE A 517 31.13 -11.09 -11.51
N LYS A 518 30.25 -12.03 -11.14
CA LYS A 518 28.79 -11.83 -11.27
C LYS A 518 28.29 -10.67 -10.42
N ASP A 519 28.78 -10.54 -9.19
CA ASP A 519 28.39 -9.43 -8.32
C ASP A 519 28.83 -8.06 -8.89
N PHE A 520 30.01 -8.00 -9.51
CA PHE A 520 30.50 -6.80 -10.18
C PHE A 520 29.61 -6.40 -11.37
N ILE A 521 29.17 -7.38 -12.18
CA ILE A 521 28.22 -7.15 -13.27
C ILE A 521 26.89 -6.61 -12.73
N ASP A 522 26.36 -7.21 -11.67
CA ASP A 522 25.09 -6.80 -11.06
C ASP A 522 25.19 -5.38 -10.47
N ALA A 523 26.31 -5.06 -9.81
CA ALA A 523 26.60 -3.72 -9.29
C ALA A 523 26.67 -2.66 -10.38
N ASN A 524 27.26 -2.97 -11.54
CA ASN A 524 27.33 -2.05 -12.67
C ASN A 524 25.97 -1.84 -13.34
N ARG A 525 25.15 -2.91 -13.50
CA ARG A 525 23.82 -2.82 -14.11
C ARG A 525 22.82 -2.02 -13.28
N THR A 526 22.85 -2.20 -11.96
CA THR A 526 21.87 -1.59 -11.03
C THR A 526 22.35 -0.26 -10.44
N GLY A 527 23.65 -0.01 -10.47
CA GLY A 527 24.32 1.10 -9.80
C GLY A 527 24.75 0.72 -8.38
N PHE A 528 26.01 1.02 -8.04
CA PHE A 528 26.65 0.58 -6.79
C PHE A 528 25.88 0.94 -5.52
N SER A 529 25.34 2.17 -5.43
CA SER A 529 24.58 2.62 -4.26
C SER A 529 23.31 1.78 -4.03
N ARG A 530 22.60 1.42 -5.11
CA ARG A 530 21.38 0.61 -5.05
C ARG A 530 21.70 -0.84 -4.71
N TRP A 531 22.71 -1.39 -5.36
CA TRP A 531 23.22 -2.73 -5.09
C TRP A 531 23.63 -2.90 -3.61
N TRP A 532 24.38 -1.93 -3.06
CA TRP A 532 24.81 -1.95 -1.66
C TRP A 532 23.63 -1.85 -0.69
N LYS A 533 22.66 -0.98 -0.98
CA LYS A 533 21.42 -0.86 -0.17
C LYS A 533 20.62 -2.17 -0.17
N SER A 534 20.55 -2.85 -1.31
CA SER A 534 19.88 -4.15 -1.47
C SER A 534 20.58 -5.26 -0.66
N ILE A 535 21.92 -5.29 -0.68
CA ILE A 535 22.70 -6.28 0.08
C ILE A 535 22.68 -6.02 1.59
N ASN A 536 22.74 -4.76 2.01
CA ASN A 536 22.70 -4.39 3.44
C ASN A 536 21.37 -4.74 4.12
N ALA A 537 20.30 -4.94 3.35
CA ALA A 537 19.05 -5.47 3.90
C ALA A 537 19.21 -6.91 4.44
N PHE A 538 20.25 -7.63 3.99
CA PHE A 538 20.50 -9.03 4.32
C PHE A 538 21.89 -9.24 4.94
N PRO A 539 22.00 -9.28 6.28
CA PRO A 539 23.28 -9.41 6.95
C PRO A 539 24.01 -10.72 6.61
N GLU A 540 23.29 -11.82 6.36
CA GLU A 540 23.93 -13.11 6.01
C GLU A 540 24.60 -13.07 4.63
N LYS A 541 24.12 -12.21 3.72
CA LYS A 541 24.78 -11.98 2.44
C LYS A 541 26.03 -11.13 2.58
N VAL A 542 25.97 -10.08 3.39
CA VAL A 542 27.14 -9.25 3.71
C VAL A 542 28.25 -10.13 4.30
N LEU A 543 27.89 -10.98 5.27
CA LEU A 543 28.79 -11.95 5.88
C LEU A 543 29.43 -12.89 4.86
N HIS A 544 28.64 -13.38 3.89
CA HIS A 544 29.17 -14.22 2.82
C HIS A 544 30.11 -13.45 1.88
N LYS A 545 29.89 -12.16 1.62
CA LYS A 545 30.85 -11.34 0.85
C LYS A 545 32.15 -11.11 1.59
N VAL A 546 32.07 -10.84 2.90
CA VAL A 546 33.24 -10.76 3.76
C VAL A 546 34.00 -12.10 3.73
N CYS A 547 33.29 -13.22 3.85
CA CYS A 547 33.86 -14.56 3.73
C CYS A 547 34.61 -14.77 2.41
N GLN A 548 34.05 -14.33 1.27
CA GLN A 548 34.71 -14.42 -0.04
C GLN A 548 36.03 -13.62 -0.09
N ILE A 549 36.03 -12.42 0.49
CA ILE A 549 37.25 -11.61 0.61
C ILE A 549 38.29 -12.31 1.50
N LEU A 550 37.86 -12.87 2.63
CA LEU A 550 38.75 -13.60 3.55
C LEU A 550 39.36 -14.86 2.90
N VAL A 551 38.61 -15.56 2.04
CA VAL A 551 39.14 -16.70 1.26
C VAL A 551 40.24 -16.25 0.30
N VAL A 552 40.14 -15.08 -0.33
CA VAL A 552 41.23 -14.54 -1.16
C VAL A 552 42.42 -14.13 -0.30
N CYS A 553 42.18 -13.59 0.91
CA CYS A 553 43.22 -13.22 1.86
C CYS A 553 44.02 -14.42 2.40
N THR A 554 43.56 -15.67 2.30
CA THR A 554 44.36 -16.83 2.76
C THR A 554 45.57 -17.08 1.87
N ILE A 555 45.51 -16.72 0.59
CA ILE A 555 46.60 -16.89 -0.38
C ILE A 555 47.89 -16.16 0.04
N PRO A 556 47.88 -14.83 0.30
CA PRO A 556 49.09 -14.12 0.72
C PRO A 556 49.64 -14.62 2.07
N PHE A 557 48.78 -15.01 3.01
CA PHE A 557 49.23 -15.59 4.28
C PHE A 557 49.89 -16.95 4.10
N ARG A 558 49.39 -17.76 3.16
CA ARG A 558 49.97 -19.04 2.80
C ARG A 558 51.32 -18.89 2.08
N LEU A 559 51.46 -17.90 1.20
CA LEU A 559 52.73 -17.55 0.55
C LEU A 559 53.76 -16.99 1.55
N GLY A 560 53.29 -16.24 2.57
CA GLY A 560 54.12 -15.64 3.61
C GLY A 560 54.62 -16.63 4.67
N CYS A 561 54.40 -17.93 4.51
CA CYS A 561 54.70 -18.93 5.53
C CYS A 561 56.18 -18.97 5.97
N ASN A 562 57.12 -18.63 5.08
CA ASN A 562 58.55 -18.59 5.40
C ASN A 562 58.98 -17.34 6.20
N LEU A 563 58.12 -16.32 6.31
CA LEU A 563 58.48 -15.03 6.91
C LEU A 563 58.31 -15.01 8.44
N ASN A 564 57.28 -15.68 8.99
CA ASN A 564 57.00 -15.69 10.42
C ASN A 564 56.14 -16.88 10.84
N LYS A 565 56.40 -17.46 12.02
CA LYS A 565 55.67 -18.60 12.59
C LYS A 565 54.18 -18.29 12.83
N ASN A 566 53.86 -17.01 13.03
CA ASN A 566 52.49 -16.55 13.34
C ASN A 566 51.55 -16.60 12.12
N PHE A 567 52.06 -16.66 10.89
CA PHE A 567 51.21 -16.66 9.69
C PHE A 567 50.32 -17.90 9.58
N LEU A 568 50.81 -19.07 10.02
CA LEU A 568 50.00 -20.29 10.08
C LEU A 568 48.86 -20.16 11.11
N ALA A 569 49.13 -19.55 12.26
CA ALA A 569 48.12 -19.30 13.29
C ALA A 569 47.04 -18.33 12.79
N ILE A 570 47.45 -17.28 12.06
CA ILE A 570 46.54 -16.33 11.42
C ILE A 570 45.71 -17.02 10.33
N GLU A 571 46.30 -17.87 9.48
CA GLU A 571 45.56 -18.64 8.47
C GLU A 571 44.53 -19.58 9.12
N ASN A 572 44.91 -20.28 10.19
CA ASN A 572 43.98 -21.15 10.94
C ASN A 572 42.85 -20.34 11.61
N PHE A 573 43.14 -19.16 12.13
CA PHE A 573 42.11 -18.28 12.67
C PHE A 573 41.14 -17.80 11.58
N LEU A 574 41.68 -17.34 10.44
CA LEU A 574 40.90 -16.96 9.28
C LEU A 574 40.04 -18.13 8.78
N ALA A 575 40.59 -19.33 8.70
CA ALA A 575 39.88 -20.56 8.34
C ALA A 575 38.65 -20.79 9.22
N ILE A 576 38.80 -20.71 10.55
CA ILE A 576 37.69 -20.88 11.50
C ILE A 576 36.62 -19.80 11.27
N CYS A 577 37.03 -18.54 11.09
CA CYS A 577 36.09 -17.46 10.78
C CYS A 577 35.35 -17.71 9.46
N ILE A 578 36.03 -18.12 8.40
CA ILE A 578 35.44 -18.42 7.10
C ILE A 578 34.41 -19.55 7.22
N VAL A 579 34.72 -20.64 7.92
CA VAL A 579 33.79 -21.75 8.14
C VAL A 579 32.51 -21.25 8.81
N PHE A 580 32.63 -20.50 9.91
CA PHE A 580 31.47 -19.97 10.63
C PHE A 580 30.62 -19.01 9.78
N MET A 581 31.26 -18.06 9.08
CA MET A 581 30.53 -17.09 8.25
C MET A 581 29.89 -17.76 7.03
N SER A 582 30.51 -18.80 6.48
CA SER A 582 29.98 -19.54 5.34
C SER A 582 28.70 -20.29 5.69
N THR A 583 28.64 -20.99 6.83
CA THR A 583 27.47 -21.79 7.23
C THR A 583 26.25 -20.92 7.54
N LEU A 584 26.45 -19.74 8.13
CA LEU A 584 25.38 -18.77 8.37
C LEU A 584 24.69 -18.30 7.09
N HIS A 585 25.36 -18.36 5.94
CA HIS A 585 24.74 -18.02 4.66
C HIS A 585 23.56 -18.93 4.29
N PHE A 586 23.49 -20.15 4.83
CA PHE A 586 22.35 -21.05 4.60
C PHE A 586 21.03 -20.45 5.09
N LEU A 587 21.05 -19.68 6.19
CA LEU A 587 19.85 -19.03 6.76
C LEU A 587 19.18 -18.07 5.78
N PHE A 588 19.94 -17.49 4.83
CA PHE A 588 19.37 -16.65 3.76
C PHE A 588 18.36 -17.43 2.90
N TYR A 589 18.64 -18.70 2.59
CA TYR A 589 17.75 -19.52 1.79
C TYR A 589 16.52 -19.98 2.60
N CYS A 590 16.70 -20.32 3.89
CA CYS A 590 15.61 -20.68 4.79
C CYS A 590 14.57 -19.56 4.94
N ARG A 591 14.99 -18.29 4.89
CA ARG A 591 14.11 -17.12 4.96
C ARG A 591 13.04 -17.09 3.85
N SER A 592 13.38 -17.56 2.65
CA SER A 592 12.47 -17.55 1.50
C SER A 592 11.35 -18.60 1.56
N LEU A 593 11.45 -19.57 2.48
CA LEU A 593 10.48 -20.66 2.62
C LEU A 593 9.31 -20.22 3.51
N LYS A 594 8.08 -20.46 3.05
CA LYS A 594 6.86 -20.07 3.77
C LYS A 594 6.75 -20.66 5.19
N PHE A 595 7.17 -21.92 5.36
CA PHE A 595 7.10 -22.61 6.65
C PHE A 595 8.22 -22.21 7.62
N VAL A 596 9.46 -22.05 7.13
CA VAL A 596 10.65 -21.85 7.98
C VAL A 596 10.99 -20.36 8.16
N GLY A 597 10.62 -19.52 7.21
CA GLY A 597 11.03 -18.11 7.17
C GLY A 597 10.58 -17.27 8.38
N PRO A 598 9.30 -17.33 8.81
CA PRO A 598 8.85 -16.61 10.01
C PRO A 598 9.65 -17.01 11.27
N PHE A 599 9.98 -18.29 11.40
CA PHE A 599 10.80 -18.79 12.51
C PHE A 599 12.22 -18.20 12.51
N VAL A 600 12.89 -18.17 11.35
CA VAL A 600 14.23 -17.55 11.21
C VAL A 600 14.19 -16.07 11.60
N LEU A 601 13.11 -15.37 11.24
CA LEU A 601 12.89 -13.97 11.60
C LEU A 601 12.71 -13.75 13.10
N MET A 602 11.95 -14.62 13.76
CA MET A 602 11.79 -14.59 15.20
C MET A 602 13.13 -14.78 15.91
N VAL A 603 13.91 -15.78 15.50
CA VAL A 603 15.25 -16.05 16.04
C VAL A 603 16.16 -14.81 15.91
N TYR A 604 16.20 -14.16 14.75
CA TYR A 604 17.00 -12.95 14.56
C TYR A 604 16.58 -11.81 15.49
N LYS A 605 15.27 -11.56 15.62
CA LYS A 605 14.76 -10.51 16.51
C LYS A 605 15.05 -10.77 17.98
N ILE A 606 14.96 -12.04 18.40
CA ILE A 606 15.29 -12.48 19.76
C ILE A 606 16.78 -12.24 20.04
N ILE A 607 17.67 -12.63 19.11
CA ILE A 607 19.12 -12.44 19.26
C ILE A 607 19.49 -10.96 19.37
N VAL A 608 19.01 -10.11 18.47
CA VAL A 608 19.48 -8.70 18.42
C VAL A 608 18.95 -7.88 19.58
N ARG A 609 17.68 -8.03 19.95
CA ARG A 609 17.03 -7.13 20.93
C ARG A 609 17.04 -7.67 22.35
N ASP A 610 16.78 -8.97 22.52
CA ASP A 610 16.48 -9.55 23.83
C ASP A 610 17.72 -10.23 24.42
N MET A 611 18.47 -11.00 23.62
CA MET A 611 19.75 -11.59 24.06
C MET A 611 20.81 -10.55 24.39
N LEU A 612 20.90 -9.44 23.66
CA LEU A 612 21.92 -8.43 23.94
C LEU A 612 21.69 -7.73 25.29
N ARG A 613 20.44 -7.37 25.60
CA ARG A 613 20.09 -6.77 26.92
C ARG A 613 20.36 -7.73 28.06
N PHE A 614 20.00 -9.00 27.86
CA PHE A 614 20.30 -10.06 28.81
C PHE A 614 21.81 -10.23 29.00
N LEU A 615 22.57 -10.37 27.91
CA LEU A 615 24.01 -10.58 27.96
C LEU A 615 24.74 -9.43 28.66
N LEU A 616 24.26 -8.18 28.51
CA LEU A 616 24.77 -7.04 29.28
C LEU A 616 24.53 -7.21 30.78
N ILE A 617 23.30 -7.48 31.21
CA ILE A 617 22.98 -7.66 32.64
C ILE A 617 23.72 -8.87 33.21
N TYR A 618 23.69 -9.98 32.49
CA TYR A 618 24.39 -11.21 32.84
C TYR A 618 25.91 -11.02 32.92
N SER A 619 26.52 -10.21 32.04
CA SER A 619 27.96 -9.92 32.09
C SER A 619 28.39 -9.20 33.37
N PHE A 620 27.54 -8.31 33.92
CA PHE A 620 27.82 -7.65 35.20
C PHE A 620 27.87 -8.66 36.37
N PHE A 621 26.90 -9.56 36.42
CA PHE A 621 26.89 -10.63 37.43
C PHE A 621 28.06 -11.59 37.24
N LEU A 622 28.31 -12.02 36.00
CA LEU A 622 29.40 -12.94 35.69
C LEU A 622 30.77 -12.35 36.04
N MET A 623 31.02 -11.07 35.80
CA MET A 623 32.27 -10.41 36.22
C MET A 623 32.40 -10.36 37.74
N GLY A 624 31.33 -10.02 38.47
CA GLY A 624 31.35 -9.94 39.94
C GLY A 624 31.65 -11.30 40.59
N PHE A 625 31.00 -12.36 40.13
CA PHE A 625 31.25 -13.72 40.64
C PHE A 625 32.60 -14.29 40.16
N ALA A 626 33.03 -13.99 38.94
CA ALA A 626 34.36 -14.41 38.46
C ALA A 626 35.49 -13.83 39.31
N GLN A 627 35.37 -12.59 39.78
CA GLN A 627 36.34 -11.98 40.71
C GLN A 627 36.35 -12.70 42.06
N ALA A 628 35.17 -13.02 42.61
CA ALA A 628 35.06 -13.72 43.88
C ALA A 628 35.66 -15.14 43.79
N PHE A 629 35.31 -15.91 42.75
CA PHE A 629 35.84 -17.26 42.55
C PHE A 629 37.34 -17.25 42.23
N TYR A 630 37.85 -16.28 41.48
CA TYR A 630 39.29 -16.14 41.25
C TYR A 630 40.07 -16.00 42.57
N MET A 631 39.59 -15.16 43.48
CA MET A 631 40.22 -14.98 44.79
C MET A 631 40.13 -16.23 45.68
N ILE A 632 38.99 -16.94 45.64
CA ILE A 632 38.78 -18.18 46.39
C ILE A 632 39.72 -19.29 45.90
N PHE A 633 39.81 -19.51 44.59
CA PHE A 633 40.68 -20.55 44.01
C PHE A 633 42.16 -20.24 44.23
N MET A 634 42.57 -18.97 44.16
CA MET A 634 43.92 -18.55 44.56
C MET A 634 44.20 -18.79 46.05
N ALA A 635 43.21 -18.65 46.93
CA ALA A 635 43.38 -18.95 48.34
C ALA A 635 43.51 -20.46 48.61
N CYS A 636 42.71 -21.28 47.92
CA CYS A 636 42.83 -22.74 47.95
C CYS A 636 44.18 -23.23 47.42
N GLU A 637 44.69 -22.64 46.33
CA GLU A 637 46.01 -22.95 45.76
C GLU A 637 47.14 -22.58 46.74
N ARG A 638 47.03 -21.44 47.45
CA ARG A 638 48.00 -21.07 48.48
C ARG A 638 48.01 -22.06 49.64
N ALA A 639 46.83 -22.46 50.12
CA ALA A 639 46.71 -23.44 51.21
C ALA A 639 47.28 -24.82 50.78
N GLN A 640 47.02 -25.26 49.56
CA GLN A 640 47.60 -26.50 49.03
C GLN A 640 49.13 -26.40 48.91
N ASN A 641 49.66 -25.27 48.44
CA ASN A 641 51.09 -25.04 48.34
C ASN A 641 51.80 -24.94 49.71
N GLU A 642 51.08 -24.61 50.78
CA GLU A 642 51.60 -24.69 52.16
C GLU A 642 51.64 -26.13 52.66
N ILE A 643 50.60 -26.93 52.38
CA ILE A 643 50.55 -28.37 52.72
C ILE A 643 51.61 -29.17 51.95
N ASP A 644 51.85 -28.85 50.67
CA ASP A 644 52.87 -29.51 49.82
C ASP A 644 54.32 -29.22 50.31
N LYS A 645 54.54 -28.18 51.14
CA LYS A 645 55.86 -27.82 51.68
C LYS A 645 56.22 -28.57 52.97
N ASP A 646 55.25 -29.17 53.66
CA ASP A 646 55.47 -29.93 54.89
C ASP A 646 55.57 -31.45 54.59
N PRO A 647 56.78 -32.04 54.60
CA PRO A 647 57.00 -33.44 54.19
C PRO A 647 56.41 -34.49 55.16
N MET A 648 55.85 -34.08 56.30
CA MET A 648 55.18 -34.98 57.25
C MET A 648 53.69 -35.22 56.92
N LEU A 649 53.06 -34.36 56.12
CA LEU A 649 51.63 -34.41 55.77
C LEU A 649 51.36 -35.00 54.37
N SER A 650 52.39 -35.12 53.52
CA SER A 650 52.26 -35.58 52.13
C SER A 650 52.12 -37.11 51.95
N GLY A 651 52.04 -37.87 53.05
CA GLY A 651 52.21 -39.34 53.06
C GLY A 651 50.95 -40.18 52.78
N ASN A 652 49.75 -39.60 52.77
CA ASN A 652 48.53 -40.32 52.41
C ASN A 652 47.77 -39.55 51.34
N GLN A 653 47.64 -40.14 50.16
CA GLN A 653 46.91 -39.57 49.03
C GLN A 653 45.44 -39.34 49.39
N THR A 654 45.09 -38.07 49.60
CA THR A 654 43.77 -37.54 49.30
C THR A 654 43.95 -36.47 48.22
N GLU A 655 43.02 -36.44 47.28
CA GLU A 655 43.07 -35.74 45.99
C GLU A 655 43.76 -34.35 46.07
N ARG A 656 44.82 -34.14 45.27
CA ARG A 656 45.56 -32.87 45.23
C ARG A 656 44.66 -31.81 44.59
N PHE A 657 44.50 -30.67 45.24
CA PHE A 657 43.77 -29.53 44.66
C PHE A 657 44.51 -29.00 43.42
N GLU A 658 43.89 -29.15 42.24
CA GLU A 658 44.36 -28.54 40.99
C GLU A 658 43.60 -27.24 40.75
N ASN A 659 44.33 -26.12 40.60
CA ASN A 659 43.70 -24.83 40.34
C ASN A 659 43.17 -24.77 38.90
N THR A 660 41.88 -25.03 38.73
CA THR A 660 41.14 -24.93 37.46
C THR A 660 40.95 -23.48 36.97
N ILE A 661 41.27 -22.47 37.80
CA ILE A 661 41.09 -21.03 37.51
C ILE A 661 42.38 -20.24 37.81
N PRO A 662 43.46 -20.42 37.01
CA PRO A 662 44.73 -19.73 37.26
C PRO A 662 44.74 -18.26 36.82
N ASN A 663 43.91 -17.87 35.84
CA ASN A 663 43.91 -16.54 35.24
C ASN A 663 42.54 -15.85 35.33
N GLY A 664 42.52 -14.51 35.39
CA GLY A 664 41.26 -13.74 35.45
C GLY A 664 40.35 -13.90 34.23
N MET A 665 40.90 -14.04 33.01
CA MET A 665 40.10 -14.36 31.82
C MET A 665 39.53 -15.78 31.86
N GLU A 666 40.30 -16.71 32.42
CA GLU A 666 39.87 -18.09 32.60
C GLU A 666 38.78 -18.20 33.66
N ALA A 667 38.80 -17.35 34.70
CA ALA A 667 37.72 -17.22 35.68
C ALA A 667 36.39 -16.85 35.01
N ILE A 668 36.40 -15.83 34.14
CA ILE A 668 35.21 -15.41 33.37
C ILE A 668 34.70 -16.57 32.50
N MET A 669 35.59 -17.26 31.78
CA MET A 669 35.22 -18.38 30.92
C MET A 669 34.66 -19.58 31.71
N LYS A 670 35.30 -19.97 32.81
CA LYS A 670 34.86 -21.08 33.66
C LYS A 670 33.53 -20.77 34.35
N MET A 671 33.30 -19.53 34.78
CA MET A 671 31.99 -19.10 35.30
C MET A 671 30.90 -19.14 34.22
N PHE A 672 31.23 -18.78 32.98
CA PHE A 672 30.31 -18.91 31.86
C PHE A 672 29.95 -20.38 31.60
N ILE A 673 30.96 -21.26 31.52
CA ILE A 673 30.79 -22.70 31.32
C ILE A 673 29.96 -23.32 32.47
N MET A 674 30.22 -22.89 33.71
CA MET A 674 29.46 -23.31 34.89
C MET A 674 27.97 -22.99 34.73
N SER A 675 27.63 -21.78 34.29
CA SER A 675 26.23 -21.36 34.09
C SER A 675 25.50 -22.08 32.94
N VAL A 676 26.23 -22.66 31.99
CA VAL A 676 25.66 -23.45 30.87
C VAL A 676 25.33 -24.88 31.32
N GLY A 677 25.88 -25.33 32.45
CA GLY A 677 25.53 -26.61 33.08
C GLY A 677 26.73 -27.53 33.35
N GLU A 678 27.95 -27.14 33.01
CA GLU A 678 29.16 -27.92 33.32
C GLU A 678 29.73 -27.47 34.68
N PHE A 679 29.00 -27.75 35.76
CA PHE A 679 29.36 -27.37 37.13
C PHE A 679 30.06 -28.48 37.92
N GLY A 680 29.98 -29.75 37.46
CA GLY A 680 30.49 -30.91 38.19
C GLY A 680 31.99 -30.90 38.44
N SER A 681 32.79 -30.49 37.45
CA SER A 681 34.26 -30.39 37.57
C SER A 681 34.67 -29.28 38.55
N ILE A 682 34.01 -28.13 38.48
CA ILE A 682 34.30 -26.97 39.34
C ILE A 682 33.86 -27.24 40.77
N TYR A 683 32.70 -27.87 40.99
CA TYR A 683 32.23 -28.25 42.32
C TYR A 683 33.15 -29.29 42.96
N LYS A 684 33.66 -30.25 42.17
CA LYS A 684 34.67 -31.21 42.65
C LYS A 684 35.92 -30.47 43.15
N SER A 685 36.48 -29.57 42.34
CA SER A 685 37.63 -28.74 42.75
C SER A 685 37.33 -27.91 44.02
N ILE A 686 36.12 -27.37 44.18
CA ILE A 686 35.71 -26.64 45.40
C ILE A 686 35.65 -27.56 46.62
N ASN A 687 35.19 -28.80 46.43
CA ASN A 687 35.10 -29.78 47.52
C ASN A 687 36.46 -30.27 47.98
N ASP A 688 37.43 -30.33 47.05
CA ASP A 688 38.80 -30.77 47.30
C ASP A 688 39.67 -29.62 47.85
N CYS A 689 39.11 -28.42 48.05
CA CYS A 689 39.84 -27.28 48.62
C CYS A 689 40.18 -27.52 50.10
N PRO A 690 41.47 -27.44 50.50
CA PRO A 690 41.91 -27.77 51.86
C PRO A 690 41.73 -26.65 52.89
N SER A 691 41.23 -25.46 52.49
CA SER A 691 41.07 -24.30 53.36
C SER A 691 39.64 -24.13 53.88
N ASP A 692 39.46 -23.50 55.05
CA ASP A 692 38.13 -23.16 55.61
C ASP A 692 37.29 -22.26 54.69
N ILE A 693 37.95 -21.58 53.74
CA ILE A 693 37.30 -20.77 52.69
C ILE A 693 36.48 -21.65 51.73
N GLY A 694 36.70 -22.97 51.71
CA GLY A 694 35.90 -23.93 50.94
C GLY A 694 34.41 -23.93 51.31
N LEU A 695 34.05 -23.65 52.58
CA LEU A 695 32.65 -23.49 52.97
C LEU A 695 32.03 -22.22 52.35
N LEU A 696 32.78 -21.13 52.34
CA LEU A 696 32.38 -19.87 51.70
C LEU A 696 32.21 -20.07 50.19
N ALA A 697 33.11 -20.81 49.55
CA ALA A 697 33.04 -21.17 48.14
C ALA A 697 31.76 -21.94 47.78
N LYS A 698 31.37 -22.92 48.62
CA LYS A 698 30.11 -23.67 48.45
C LYS A 698 28.87 -22.78 48.57
N LEU A 699 28.87 -21.80 49.48
CA LEU A 699 27.77 -20.83 49.62
C LEU A 699 27.67 -19.89 48.40
N PHE A 700 28.79 -19.34 47.93
CA PHE A 700 28.82 -18.50 46.73
C PHE A 700 28.42 -19.28 45.47
N PHE A 701 28.76 -20.58 45.40
CA PHE A 701 28.34 -21.48 44.33
C PHE A 701 26.82 -21.63 44.28
N VAL A 702 26.17 -21.94 45.41
CA VAL A 702 24.71 -22.04 45.48
C VAL A 702 24.03 -20.71 45.16
N LEU A 703 24.58 -19.59 45.66
CA LEU A 703 24.05 -18.26 45.38
C LEU A 703 24.14 -17.89 43.89
N PHE A 704 25.27 -18.17 43.25
CA PHE A 704 25.46 -17.94 41.83
C PHE A 704 24.47 -18.75 41.00
N GLU A 705 24.31 -20.04 41.30
CA GLU A 705 23.40 -20.92 40.57
C GLU A 705 21.94 -20.47 40.70
N LEU A 706 21.52 -20.05 41.90
CA LEU A 706 20.18 -19.51 42.13
C LEU A 706 19.94 -18.22 41.33
N ILE A 707 20.91 -17.30 41.32
CA ILE A 707 20.77 -16.03 40.59
C ILE A 707 20.71 -16.29 39.08
N VAL A 708 21.61 -17.13 38.56
CA VAL A 708 21.66 -17.47 37.13
C VAL A 708 20.36 -18.14 36.68
N THR A 709 19.87 -19.12 37.43
CA THR A 709 18.61 -19.81 37.10
C THR A 709 17.41 -18.87 37.10
N VAL A 710 17.30 -17.96 38.07
CA VAL A 710 16.26 -16.92 38.11
C VAL A 710 16.38 -15.98 36.90
N MET A 711 17.60 -15.55 36.54
CA MET A 711 17.82 -14.70 35.37
C MET A 711 17.44 -15.39 34.06
N LEU A 712 17.77 -16.68 33.90
CA LEU A 712 17.40 -17.49 32.73
C LEU A 712 15.90 -17.73 32.64
N LEU A 713 15.22 -17.98 33.77
CA LEU A 713 13.76 -18.12 33.82
C LEU A 713 13.05 -16.81 33.44
N ASN A 714 13.51 -15.67 33.97
CA ASN A 714 12.96 -14.35 33.62
C ASN A 714 13.10 -14.06 32.12
N LEU A 715 14.21 -14.49 31.52
CA LEU A 715 14.40 -14.40 30.07
C LEU A 715 13.43 -15.31 29.31
N LEU A 716 13.27 -16.57 29.73
CA LEU A 716 12.37 -17.52 29.08
C LEU A 716 10.92 -17.02 29.12
N ILE A 717 10.47 -16.51 30.26
CA ILE A 717 9.12 -15.95 30.43
C ILE A 717 8.93 -14.75 29.50
N ALA A 718 9.86 -13.79 29.53
CA ALA A 718 9.79 -12.60 28.67
C ALA A 718 9.83 -12.96 27.17
N MET A 719 10.58 -13.99 26.80
CA MET A 719 10.66 -14.48 25.42
C MET A 719 9.34 -15.13 25.01
N MET A 720 8.83 -16.09 25.78
CA MET A 720 7.61 -16.84 25.46
C MET A 720 6.40 -15.92 25.34
N THR A 721 6.17 -15.03 26.32
CA THR A 721 5.05 -14.07 26.28
C THR A 721 5.10 -13.20 25.02
N ARG A 722 6.29 -12.70 24.66
CA ARG A 722 6.47 -11.85 23.48
C ARG A 722 6.36 -12.60 22.16
N THR A 723 6.72 -13.89 22.14
CA THR A 723 6.55 -14.72 20.94
C THR A 723 5.08 -14.90 20.60
N TYR A 724 4.18 -15.06 21.58
CA TYR A 724 2.75 -15.24 21.32
C TYR A 724 2.08 -14.00 20.70
N GLU A 725 2.37 -12.80 21.22
CA GLU A 725 1.74 -11.56 20.73
C GLU A 725 2.22 -11.15 19.33
N LYS A 726 3.44 -11.55 18.95
CA LYS A 726 4.09 -11.11 17.70
C LYS A 726 3.87 -12.01 16.49
N ILE A 727 3.30 -13.22 16.63
CA ILE A 727 3.23 -14.18 15.52
C ILE A 727 2.53 -13.60 14.29
N ALA A 728 1.41 -12.90 14.47
CA ALA A 728 0.67 -12.27 13.37
C ALA A 728 1.47 -11.13 12.69
N GLU A 729 2.18 -10.31 13.46
CA GLU A 729 3.06 -9.26 12.91
C GLU A 729 4.24 -9.87 12.15
N THR A 730 4.81 -10.97 12.67
CA THR A 730 5.97 -11.65 12.06
C THR A 730 5.64 -12.30 10.72
N GLU A 731 4.39 -12.75 10.51
CA GLU A 731 3.97 -13.26 9.21
C GLU A 731 4.00 -12.16 8.15
N LYS A 732 3.45 -10.97 8.44
CA LYS A 732 3.46 -9.84 7.51
C LYS A 732 4.86 -9.31 7.25
N GLU A 733 5.70 -9.25 8.28
CA GLU A 733 7.11 -8.90 8.13
C GLU A 733 7.90 -9.95 7.33
N TRP A 734 7.57 -11.22 7.49
CA TRP A 734 8.10 -12.29 6.65
C TRP A 734 7.71 -12.08 5.19
N LYS A 735 6.44 -11.76 4.89
CA LYS A 735 6.01 -11.40 3.53
C LYS A 735 6.83 -10.23 2.97
N ARG A 736 7.11 -9.20 3.78
CA ARG A 736 7.99 -8.08 3.38
C ARG A 736 9.40 -8.57 3.03
N GLN A 737 10.01 -9.43 3.84
CA GLN A 737 11.35 -9.95 3.54
C GLN A 737 11.36 -10.88 2.32
N TRP A 738 10.33 -11.71 2.17
CA TRP A 738 10.15 -12.54 0.98
C TRP A 738 10.04 -11.66 -0.28
N ALA A 739 9.31 -10.55 -0.21
CA ALA A 739 9.27 -9.55 -1.26
C ALA A 739 10.64 -8.92 -1.53
N GLN A 740 11.41 -8.57 -0.50
CA GLN A 740 12.80 -8.09 -0.66
C GLN A 740 13.68 -9.11 -1.39
N VAL A 741 13.53 -10.41 -1.08
CA VAL A 741 14.25 -11.48 -1.78
C VAL A 741 13.84 -11.53 -3.25
N ILE A 742 12.55 -11.44 -3.57
CA ILE A 742 12.04 -11.40 -4.95
C ILE A 742 12.65 -10.21 -5.72
N LEU A 743 12.59 -9.01 -5.16
CA LEU A 743 13.14 -7.79 -5.79
C LEU A 743 14.65 -7.88 -5.98
N MET A 744 15.36 -8.51 -5.05
CA MET A 744 16.80 -8.74 -5.17
C MET A 744 17.11 -9.78 -6.26
N LEU A 745 16.29 -10.83 -6.42
CA LEU A 745 16.43 -11.79 -7.52
C LEU A 745 16.10 -11.14 -8.88
N GLU A 746 15.13 -10.24 -8.92
CA GLU A 746 14.76 -9.47 -10.11
C GLU A 746 15.90 -8.57 -10.60
N GLN A 747 16.65 -7.96 -9.68
CA GLN A 747 17.85 -7.17 -10.01
C GLN A 747 18.95 -8.00 -10.68
N SER A 748 19.03 -9.31 -10.41
CA SER A 748 20.02 -10.22 -11.03
C SER A 748 19.67 -10.61 -12.47
N LEU A 749 18.42 -10.38 -12.90
CA LEU A 749 17.98 -10.65 -14.27
C LEU A 749 18.40 -9.53 -15.23
N SER A 750 18.65 -9.90 -16.48
CA SER A 750 18.83 -8.93 -17.57
C SER A 750 17.50 -8.25 -17.94
N ALA A 751 17.54 -7.06 -18.55
CA ALA A 751 16.33 -6.30 -18.90
C ALA A 751 15.39 -7.08 -19.85
N SER A 752 15.94 -7.83 -20.80
CA SER A 752 15.17 -8.68 -21.72
C SER A 752 14.50 -9.85 -21.01
N GLU A 753 15.19 -10.51 -20.08
CA GLU A 753 14.61 -11.58 -19.26
C GLU A 753 13.51 -11.05 -18.33
N ARG A 754 13.68 -9.84 -17.77
CA ARG A 754 12.64 -9.16 -16.98
C ARG A 754 11.40 -8.91 -17.82
N LEU A 755 11.56 -8.35 -19.01
CA LEU A 755 10.44 -8.09 -19.91
C LEU A 755 9.70 -9.38 -20.30
N LEU A 756 10.44 -10.46 -20.60
CA LEU A 756 9.87 -11.77 -20.89
C LEU A 756 9.13 -12.36 -19.67
N SER A 757 9.66 -12.17 -18.47
CA SER A 757 9.00 -12.56 -17.23
C SER A 757 7.69 -11.80 -17.01
N LEU A 758 7.68 -10.48 -17.25
CA LEU A 758 6.50 -9.61 -17.19
C LEU A 758 5.41 -10.11 -18.13
N TYR A 759 5.74 -10.48 -19.36
CA TYR A 759 4.77 -11.00 -20.33
C TYR A 759 4.16 -12.35 -19.95
N ARG A 760 4.81 -13.11 -19.07
CA ARG A 760 4.32 -14.43 -18.64
C ARG A 760 3.18 -14.34 -17.64
N TYR A 761 3.18 -13.34 -16.76
CA TYR A 761 2.14 -13.15 -15.74
C TYR A 761 1.14 -12.02 -16.07
N THR A 762 1.32 -11.30 -17.18
CA THR A 762 0.42 -10.21 -17.60
C THR A 762 -0.37 -10.53 -18.86
N ARG A 763 -1.49 -9.85 -19.05
CA ARG A 763 -2.32 -9.89 -20.26
C ARG A 763 -2.56 -8.48 -20.81
N PRO A 764 -2.76 -8.30 -22.12
CA PRO A 764 -3.12 -7.00 -22.67
C PRO A 764 -4.50 -6.55 -22.15
N LEU A 765 -4.63 -5.25 -21.87
CA LEU A 765 -5.89 -4.67 -21.41
C LEU A 765 -6.91 -4.62 -22.57
N ARG A 766 -8.19 -4.77 -22.24
CA ARG A 766 -9.27 -4.79 -23.25
C ARG A 766 -9.49 -3.41 -23.88
N SER A 767 -9.38 -2.35 -23.09
CA SER A 767 -9.57 -0.95 -23.49
C SER A 767 -8.40 -0.40 -24.30
N ASP A 768 -7.16 -0.66 -23.84
CA ASP A 768 -5.93 -0.30 -24.54
C ASP A 768 -4.99 -1.50 -24.68
N LYS A 769 -4.85 -2.02 -25.91
CA LYS A 769 -3.97 -3.17 -26.19
C LYS A 769 -2.49 -2.89 -25.97
N ARG A 770 -2.09 -1.62 -25.88
CA ARG A 770 -0.69 -1.24 -25.61
C ARG A 770 -0.33 -1.40 -24.14
N ARG A 771 -1.31 -1.28 -23.25
CA ARG A 771 -1.13 -1.43 -21.81
C ARG A 771 -1.38 -2.86 -21.38
N ARG A 772 -0.63 -3.32 -20.40
CA ARG A 772 -0.80 -4.65 -19.81
C ARG A 772 -1.41 -4.56 -18.41
N ALA A 773 -2.12 -5.63 -18.06
CA ALA A 773 -2.82 -5.75 -16.80
C ALA A 773 -2.59 -7.13 -16.18
N PHE A 774 -2.62 -7.15 -14.87
CA PHE A 774 -2.63 -8.36 -14.06
C PHE A 774 -4.06 -8.82 -13.83
N VAL A 775 -4.29 -10.13 -13.97
CA VAL A 775 -5.63 -10.71 -13.90
C VAL A 775 -5.79 -11.42 -12.56
N VAL A 776 -6.74 -10.94 -11.76
CA VAL A 776 -7.07 -11.48 -10.45
C VAL A 776 -8.46 -12.13 -10.50
N LYS A 777 -8.56 -13.37 -10.01
CA LYS A 777 -9.83 -14.08 -9.88
C LYS A 777 -10.30 -14.00 -8.43
N LEU A 778 -11.40 -13.28 -8.19
CA LEU A 778 -12.01 -13.19 -6.87
C LEU A 778 -13.29 -14.02 -6.81
N LYS A 779 -13.51 -14.71 -5.68
CA LYS A 779 -14.79 -15.30 -5.32
C LYS A 779 -15.53 -14.32 -4.41
N THR A 780 -16.71 -13.87 -4.83
CA THR A 780 -17.56 -12.89 -4.13
C THR A 780 -17.96 -13.33 -2.71
N ALA A 781 -17.78 -14.61 -2.35
CA ALA A 781 -18.06 -15.13 -1.03
C ALA A 781 -16.97 -14.81 0.03
N ASP A 782 -15.72 -14.54 -0.37
CA ASP A 782 -14.58 -14.51 0.57
C ASP A 782 -14.12 -13.11 0.99
N ARG A 783 -14.74 -12.04 0.47
CA ARG A 783 -14.47 -10.64 0.92
C ARG A 783 -15.76 -9.85 1.03
N ALA A 784 -16.42 -9.97 2.18
CA ALA A 784 -17.41 -9.01 2.62
C ALA A 784 -16.71 -7.75 3.14
N THR A 785 -16.31 -6.84 2.27
CA THR A 785 -16.33 -5.42 2.62
C THR A 785 -17.73 -4.88 2.33
N PRO A 786 -18.28 -3.98 3.15
CA PRO A 786 -19.58 -3.40 2.88
C PRO A 786 -19.47 -2.54 1.63
N ILE A 787 -19.97 -3.03 0.51
CA ILE A 787 -20.31 -2.17 -0.62
C ILE A 787 -21.46 -1.31 -0.11
N VAL A 788 -21.15 -0.08 0.27
CA VAL A 788 -22.15 0.99 0.35
C VAL A 788 -22.84 1.00 -1.00
N LYS A 789 -24.10 0.59 -1.03
CA LYS A 789 -24.95 0.79 -2.20
C LYS A 789 -25.16 2.29 -2.37
N THR A 790 -24.22 2.98 -3.01
CA THR A 790 -24.54 4.23 -3.67
C THR A 790 -25.47 3.88 -4.82
N THR A 791 -26.76 4.08 -4.61
CA THR A 791 -27.72 4.24 -5.71
C THR A 791 -27.14 5.21 -6.73
N PRO A 792 -27.11 4.90 -8.04
CA PRO A 792 -26.80 5.93 -9.03
C PRO A 792 -27.89 7.01 -8.91
N PRO A 793 -27.53 8.29 -8.70
CA PRO A 793 -28.52 9.36 -8.74
C PRO A 793 -29.14 9.39 -10.14
N ARG A 794 -30.46 9.55 -10.18
CA ARG A 794 -31.21 9.89 -11.40
C ARG A 794 -30.67 11.21 -11.94
N GLY A 795 -29.72 11.14 -12.86
CA GLY A 795 -29.22 12.24 -13.66
C GLY A 795 -28.85 11.68 -15.02
N LYS A 796 -29.39 12.27 -16.09
CA LYS A 796 -29.20 11.83 -17.48
C LYS A 796 -27.70 11.57 -17.76
N PRO A 797 -27.31 10.40 -18.30
CA PRO A 797 -25.93 10.15 -18.66
C PRO A 797 -25.59 10.99 -19.90
N SER A 798 -24.87 12.09 -19.71
CA SER A 798 -24.16 12.75 -20.80
C SER A 798 -22.87 11.99 -21.04
N ILE A 799 -22.96 10.96 -21.87
CA ILE A 799 -21.80 10.21 -22.35
C ILE A 799 -21.00 11.15 -23.26
N ARG A 800 -19.82 11.60 -22.79
CA ARG A 800 -18.76 12.05 -23.70
C ARG A 800 -18.27 10.84 -24.48
N LEU A 801 -18.80 10.67 -25.69
CA LEU A 801 -18.26 9.76 -26.69
C LEU A 801 -16.84 10.23 -27.05
N SER A 802 -15.83 9.47 -26.65
CA SER A 802 -14.53 9.55 -27.31
C SER A 802 -14.68 8.96 -28.71
N ASN A 803 -14.15 9.68 -29.70
CA ASN A 803 -14.47 9.53 -31.12
C ASN A 803 -13.92 8.27 -31.82
N ASN A 804 -13.64 7.18 -31.10
CA ASN A 804 -12.92 6.02 -31.65
C ASN A 804 -13.58 4.67 -31.35
N ASN A 805 -14.91 4.57 -31.45
CA ASN A 805 -15.56 3.28 -31.58
C ASN A 805 -16.12 3.14 -33.00
N MET A 806 -15.44 2.35 -33.84
CA MET A 806 -16.05 1.80 -35.06
C MET A 806 -17.14 0.79 -34.65
N LEU A 807 -18.29 1.32 -34.24
CA LEU A 807 -19.55 0.64 -34.46
C LEU A 807 -19.77 0.58 -35.97
N SER A 808 -20.20 -0.57 -36.49
CA SER A 808 -20.47 -0.74 -37.92
C SER A 808 -21.40 0.40 -38.38
N ARG A 809 -21.10 1.03 -39.53
CA ARG A 809 -21.89 2.14 -40.08
C ARG A 809 -23.40 1.84 -40.20
N LEU A 810 -23.78 0.57 -40.17
CA LEU A 810 -25.16 0.08 -40.14
C LEU A 810 -25.86 0.33 -38.80
N SER A 811 -25.21 0.10 -37.65
CA SER A 811 -25.83 0.29 -36.34
C SER A 811 -26.02 1.77 -35.98
N VAL A 812 -25.09 2.63 -36.43
CA VAL A 812 -25.17 4.09 -36.28
C VAL A 812 -26.30 4.66 -37.15
N ARG A 813 -26.47 4.14 -38.38
CA ARG A 813 -27.64 4.49 -39.22
C ARG A 813 -28.95 4.04 -38.59
N GLY A 814 -29.01 2.81 -38.07
CA GLY A 814 -30.19 2.28 -37.35
C GLY A 814 -30.59 3.10 -36.13
N ALA A 815 -29.61 3.52 -35.32
CA ALA A 815 -29.84 4.37 -34.14
C ALA A 815 -30.34 5.78 -34.52
N HIS A 816 -29.80 6.38 -35.58
CA HIS A 816 -30.27 7.68 -36.07
C HIS A 816 -31.67 7.64 -36.70
N THR A 817 -32.03 6.54 -37.37
CA THR A 817 -33.39 6.35 -37.90
C THR A 817 -34.42 6.10 -36.80
N ALA A 818 -34.06 5.38 -35.73
CA ALA A 818 -34.92 5.14 -34.57
C ALA A 818 -35.19 6.44 -33.78
N ALA A 819 -34.16 7.27 -33.57
CA ALA A 819 -34.28 8.54 -32.84
C ALA A 819 -35.14 9.60 -33.57
N LYS A 820 -35.28 9.53 -34.90
CA LYS A 820 -36.13 10.46 -35.66
C LYS A 820 -37.63 10.15 -35.56
N LYS A 821 -38.02 8.92 -35.23
CA LYS A 821 -39.43 8.48 -35.17
C LYS A 821 -40.06 8.65 -33.77
N SER A 822 -39.30 8.90 -32.72
CA SER A 822 -39.77 8.91 -31.32
C SER A 822 -40.49 10.21 -30.87
N ALA A 823 -41.06 10.99 -31.79
CA ALA A 823 -41.62 12.32 -31.50
C ALA A 823 -43.14 12.32 -31.17
N SER A 824 -43.85 11.20 -31.33
CA SER A 824 -45.28 11.07 -31.00
C SER A 824 -45.50 10.45 -29.61
N ALA A 825 -46.55 10.89 -28.90
CA ALA A 825 -46.97 10.28 -27.64
C ALA A 825 -47.30 8.79 -27.86
N PRO A 826 -46.74 7.87 -27.05
CA PRO A 826 -46.94 6.44 -27.27
C PRO A 826 -48.37 6.02 -26.88
N VAL A 827 -49.09 5.40 -27.81
CA VAL A 827 -50.46 4.89 -27.61
C VAL A 827 -50.39 3.41 -27.25
N GLU A 828 -51.02 3.01 -26.15
CA GLU A 828 -51.17 1.61 -25.76
C GLU A 828 -52.16 0.90 -26.70
N LYS A 829 -51.75 -0.24 -27.25
CA LYS A 829 -52.61 -1.11 -28.07
C LYS A 829 -52.79 -2.45 -27.37
N THR A 830 -54.02 -2.95 -27.30
CA THR A 830 -54.33 -4.24 -26.69
C THR A 830 -55.14 -5.12 -27.66
N THR A 831 -54.77 -6.39 -27.78
CA THR A 831 -55.48 -7.39 -28.59
C THR A 831 -55.53 -8.72 -27.86
N LYS A 832 -56.69 -9.37 -27.87
CA LYS A 832 -56.84 -10.75 -27.37
C LYS A 832 -56.71 -11.73 -28.51
N ILE A 833 -55.81 -12.70 -28.37
CA ILE A 833 -55.54 -13.74 -29.38
C ILE A 833 -56.53 -14.91 -29.19
N ALA A 834 -56.78 -15.69 -30.24
CA ALA A 834 -57.63 -16.89 -30.21
C ALA A 834 -57.23 -17.91 -29.12
N SER A 835 -55.96 -17.91 -28.68
CA SER A 835 -55.45 -18.72 -27.57
C SER A 835 -55.91 -18.26 -26.18
N GLY A 836 -56.60 -17.11 -26.06
CA GLY A 836 -57.02 -16.50 -24.80
C GLY A 836 -55.97 -15.56 -24.17
N LEU A 837 -54.76 -15.50 -24.72
CA LEU A 837 -53.69 -14.61 -24.26
C LEU A 837 -53.99 -13.15 -24.62
N THR A 838 -53.86 -12.24 -23.65
CA THR A 838 -53.99 -10.80 -23.90
C THR A 838 -52.61 -10.21 -24.21
N VAL A 839 -52.46 -9.59 -25.38
CA VAL A 839 -51.21 -8.96 -25.83
C VAL A 839 -51.36 -7.45 -25.83
N ALA A 840 -50.48 -6.77 -25.10
CA ALA A 840 -50.46 -5.32 -24.97
C ALA A 840 -49.09 -4.78 -25.40
N THR A 841 -49.07 -3.74 -26.26
CA THR A 841 -47.83 -3.10 -26.67
C THR A 841 -47.85 -1.59 -26.53
N ILE A 842 -46.66 -1.04 -26.27
CA ILE A 842 -46.37 0.38 -26.30
C ILE A 842 -45.10 0.58 -27.14
N ASP A 843 -45.23 0.98 -28.40
CA ASP A 843 -44.06 1.26 -29.24
C ASP A 843 -43.61 2.73 -29.08
N SER A 844 -42.47 2.93 -28.41
CA SER A 844 -41.79 4.23 -28.32
C SER A 844 -40.54 4.31 -29.21
N HIS A 845 -40.36 3.32 -30.10
CA HIS A 845 -39.24 3.18 -31.03
C HIS A 845 -37.84 3.19 -30.38
N GLY A 846 -37.73 2.75 -29.14
CA GLY A 846 -36.44 2.55 -28.46
C GLY A 846 -35.61 1.41 -29.08
N PRO A 847 -34.27 1.43 -28.91
CA PRO A 847 -33.38 0.38 -29.42
C PRO A 847 -33.43 -0.94 -28.62
N LEU A 848 -33.98 -0.90 -27.41
CA LEU A 848 -34.17 -2.06 -26.52
C LEU A 848 -35.67 -2.27 -26.31
N SER A 849 -36.10 -3.52 -26.47
CA SER A 849 -37.47 -3.95 -26.19
C SER A 849 -37.52 -4.63 -24.83
N GLN A 850 -38.53 -4.29 -24.04
CA GLN A 850 -38.78 -4.95 -22.76
C GLN A 850 -40.08 -5.75 -22.89
N LEU A 851 -39.97 -7.07 -22.82
CA LEU A 851 -41.10 -8.00 -22.85
C LEU A 851 -41.36 -8.52 -21.43
N VAL A 852 -42.62 -8.62 -21.06
CA VAL A 852 -43.07 -9.12 -19.77
C VAL A 852 -44.20 -10.11 -20.03
N LEU A 853 -43.96 -11.38 -19.66
CA LEU A 853 -45.01 -12.38 -19.61
C LEU A 853 -45.45 -12.55 -18.16
N ALA A 854 -46.71 -12.19 -17.89
CA ALA A 854 -47.28 -12.12 -16.55
C ALA A 854 -48.52 -13.00 -16.46
N PHE A 855 -48.62 -13.81 -15.41
CA PHE A 855 -49.78 -14.63 -15.10
C PHE A 855 -50.45 -14.15 -13.82
N ARG A 856 -51.78 -14.25 -13.77
CA ARG A 856 -52.57 -14.10 -12.54
C ARG A 856 -52.35 -15.30 -11.60
N ALA A 857 -51.15 -15.35 -11.01
CA ALA A 857 -50.62 -16.47 -10.23
C ALA A 857 -49.73 -16.01 -9.06
N GLY A 858 -50.07 -14.86 -8.44
CA GLY A 858 -49.36 -14.33 -7.27
C GLY A 858 -49.66 -15.06 -5.95
N SER A 859 -49.08 -14.60 -4.84
CA SER A 859 -49.25 -15.27 -3.52
C SER A 859 -50.70 -15.35 -3.03
N ARG A 860 -51.61 -14.52 -3.57
CA ARG A 860 -53.07 -14.60 -3.35
C ARG A 860 -53.66 -15.95 -3.72
N TYR A 861 -53.12 -16.59 -4.75
CA TYR A 861 -53.64 -17.84 -5.30
C TYR A 861 -53.15 -19.06 -4.52
N GLU A 862 -52.26 -18.87 -3.54
CA GLU A 862 -51.79 -19.93 -2.66
C GLU A 862 -52.89 -20.31 -1.65
N LYS A 863 -53.07 -21.60 -1.45
CA LYS A 863 -53.82 -22.12 -0.31
C LYS A 863 -52.99 -21.96 0.97
N ALA A 864 -53.64 -21.97 2.15
CA ALA A 864 -52.96 -21.77 3.43
C ALA A 864 -51.87 -22.83 3.72
N ASP A 865 -52.06 -24.04 3.22
CA ASP A 865 -51.09 -25.15 3.26
C ASP A 865 -49.93 -24.98 2.26
N GLN A 866 -50.10 -24.15 1.23
CA GLN A 866 -49.12 -23.91 0.16
C GLN A 866 -48.31 -22.61 0.34
N ALA A 867 -48.27 -22.06 1.56
CA ALA A 867 -47.59 -20.79 1.83
C ALA A 867 -46.12 -20.78 1.36
N GLY A 868 -45.79 -19.83 0.47
CA GLY A 868 -44.46 -19.65 -0.11
C GLY A 868 -44.22 -20.36 -1.44
N LEU A 869 -45.25 -20.96 -2.05
CA LEU A 869 -45.17 -21.68 -3.32
C LEU A 869 -44.78 -20.75 -4.48
N VAL A 870 -45.35 -19.56 -4.57
CA VAL A 870 -45.03 -18.60 -5.64
C VAL A 870 -43.61 -18.04 -5.45
N HIS A 871 -43.14 -17.93 -4.20
CA HIS A 871 -41.74 -17.58 -3.91
C HIS A 871 -40.77 -18.66 -4.41
N THR A 872 -41.13 -19.95 -4.24
CA THR A 872 -40.36 -21.05 -4.84
C THR A 872 -40.44 -21.01 -6.37
N LEU A 873 -41.63 -20.82 -6.95
CA LEU A 873 -41.86 -20.75 -8.40
C LEU A 873 -41.00 -19.66 -9.06
N ARG A 874 -40.91 -18.48 -8.43
CA ARG A 874 -40.04 -17.38 -8.87
C ARG A 874 -38.58 -17.79 -9.03
N ASN A 875 -38.09 -18.62 -8.11
CA ASN A 875 -36.70 -19.06 -8.09
C ASN A 875 -36.42 -20.29 -8.97
N TYR A 876 -37.45 -20.92 -9.54
CA TYR A 876 -37.31 -21.94 -10.59
C TYR A 876 -37.09 -21.34 -11.99
N VAL A 877 -37.27 -20.03 -12.18
CA VAL A 877 -37.02 -19.39 -13.48
C VAL A 877 -35.53 -19.45 -13.83
N GLY A 878 -35.21 -20.01 -15.00
CA GLY A 878 -33.84 -20.28 -15.44
C GLY A 878 -33.34 -21.71 -15.12
N ARG A 879 -34.20 -22.56 -14.53
CA ARG A 879 -33.98 -24.01 -14.37
C ARG A 879 -34.51 -24.80 -15.57
N ASP A 880 -34.50 -26.12 -15.49
CA ASP A 880 -34.97 -26.97 -16.58
C ASP A 880 -36.45 -26.72 -16.88
N THR A 881 -36.74 -26.63 -18.17
CA THR A 881 -38.10 -26.60 -18.71
C THR A 881 -38.46 -27.99 -19.22
N VAL A 882 -39.73 -28.23 -19.53
CA VAL A 882 -40.18 -29.55 -20.02
C VAL A 882 -39.42 -29.99 -21.28
N ASN A 883 -39.16 -29.05 -22.20
CA ASN A 883 -38.55 -29.36 -23.51
C ASN A 883 -37.06 -29.04 -23.60
N TYR A 884 -36.54 -28.14 -22.76
CA TYR A 884 -35.15 -27.69 -22.82
C TYR A 884 -34.48 -27.69 -21.43
N PRO A 885 -33.20 -28.09 -21.35
CA PRO A 885 -32.44 -27.93 -20.12
C PRO A 885 -32.20 -26.44 -19.83
N GLY A 886 -32.14 -26.05 -18.56
CA GLY A 886 -32.05 -24.66 -18.11
C GLY A 886 -30.80 -23.96 -18.64
N ILE A 887 -29.70 -24.69 -18.81
CA ILE A 887 -28.49 -24.17 -19.44
C ILE A 887 -28.72 -23.71 -20.88
N SER A 888 -29.60 -24.39 -21.64
CA SER A 888 -29.95 -24.00 -23.00
C SER A 888 -30.78 -22.72 -23.02
N VAL A 889 -31.72 -22.57 -22.09
CA VAL A 889 -32.54 -21.35 -21.94
C VAL A 889 -31.67 -20.16 -21.55
N VAL A 890 -30.74 -20.35 -20.60
CA VAL A 890 -29.77 -19.33 -20.17
C VAL A 890 -28.79 -18.99 -21.30
N TRP A 891 -28.27 -20.00 -22.00
CA TRP A 891 -27.37 -19.79 -23.13
C TRP A 891 -28.05 -19.03 -24.28
N SER A 892 -29.27 -19.42 -24.64
CA SER A 892 -30.03 -18.77 -25.71
C SER A 892 -30.38 -17.33 -25.37
N SER A 893 -30.73 -17.05 -24.10
CA SER A 893 -30.93 -15.67 -23.64
C SER A 893 -29.64 -14.84 -23.64
N ALA A 894 -28.49 -15.43 -23.30
CA ALA A 894 -27.19 -14.75 -23.35
C ALA A 894 -26.71 -14.49 -24.77
N VAL A 895 -26.89 -15.44 -25.70
CA VAL A 895 -26.55 -15.28 -27.13
C VAL A 895 -27.41 -14.19 -27.76
N ALA A 896 -28.70 -14.12 -27.41
CA ALA A 896 -29.60 -13.07 -27.84
C ALA A 896 -29.34 -11.70 -27.16
N GLY A 897 -28.32 -11.60 -26.29
CA GLY A 897 -27.97 -10.37 -25.57
C GLY A 897 -29.03 -9.91 -24.57
N ALA A 898 -29.87 -10.83 -24.10
CA ALA A 898 -31.00 -10.52 -23.26
C ALA A 898 -30.72 -10.68 -21.75
N SER A 899 -31.42 -9.90 -20.93
CA SER A 899 -31.43 -10.06 -19.47
C SER A 899 -32.81 -10.51 -19.00
N LEU A 900 -32.86 -11.69 -18.36
CA LEU A 900 -34.06 -12.32 -17.80
C LEU A 900 -34.18 -12.03 -16.30
N LYS A 901 -35.38 -11.65 -15.83
CA LYS A 901 -35.70 -11.39 -14.42
C LYS A 901 -37.09 -11.90 -14.09
N SER A 902 -37.23 -12.69 -13.02
CA SER A 902 -38.52 -13.09 -12.49
C SER A 902 -38.97 -12.17 -11.35
N PHE A 903 -40.27 -11.94 -11.25
CA PHE A 903 -40.88 -11.21 -10.14
C PHE A 903 -42.19 -11.88 -9.73
N ALA A 904 -42.54 -11.69 -8.47
CA ALA A 904 -43.81 -12.15 -7.92
C ALA A 904 -44.36 -11.06 -7.01
N THR A 905 -45.64 -10.78 -7.18
CA THR A 905 -46.44 -9.93 -6.31
C THR A 905 -47.57 -10.77 -5.71
N ARG A 906 -48.48 -10.12 -4.98
CA ARG A 906 -49.66 -10.79 -4.43
C ARG A 906 -50.62 -11.25 -5.53
N ASP A 907 -50.69 -10.55 -6.64
CA ASP A 907 -51.66 -10.82 -7.71
C ASP A 907 -51.02 -11.46 -8.95
N VAL A 908 -49.75 -11.13 -9.23
CA VAL A 908 -49.10 -11.49 -10.49
C VAL A 908 -47.77 -12.20 -10.23
N PHE A 909 -47.55 -13.29 -10.96
CA PHE A 909 -46.23 -13.87 -11.15
C PHE A 909 -45.81 -13.59 -12.60
N GLY A 910 -44.60 -13.10 -12.81
CA GLY A 910 -44.16 -12.74 -14.15
C GLY A 910 -42.67 -12.87 -14.37
N VAL A 911 -42.31 -13.02 -15.64
CA VAL A 911 -40.94 -13.02 -16.12
C VAL A 911 -40.78 -11.88 -17.11
N SER A 912 -39.82 -11.01 -16.82
CA SER A 912 -39.44 -9.88 -17.65
C SER A 912 -38.12 -10.16 -18.36
N MET A 913 -38.05 -9.77 -19.62
CA MET A 913 -36.88 -9.92 -20.46
C MET A 913 -36.61 -8.61 -21.18
N THR A 914 -35.37 -8.11 -21.07
CA THR A 914 -34.90 -6.95 -21.83
C THR A 914 -33.96 -7.43 -22.92
N ILE A 915 -34.22 -7.07 -24.18
CA ILE A 915 -33.54 -7.60 -25.36
C ILE A 915 -33.41 -6.52 -26.45
N PRO A 916 -32.40 -6.57 -27.34
CA PRO A 916 -32.39 -5.76 -28.56
C PRO A 916 -33.65 -5.97 -29.41
N ARG A 917 -34.14 -4.89 -30.03
CA ARG A 917 -35.40 -4.89 -30.80
C ARG A 917 -35.42 -5.92 -31.94
N ASP A 918 -34.28 -6.15 -32.59
CA ASP A 918 -34.15 -7.06 -33.73
C ASP A 918 -34.32 -8.55 -33.36
N GLU A 919 -34.16 -8.90 -32.08
CA GLU A 919 -34.19 -10.29 -31.58
C GLU A 919 -35.48 -10.63 -30.80
N THR A 920 -36.52 -9.78 -30.92
CA THR A 920 -37.77 -9.90 -30.14
C THR A 920 -38.52 -11.21 -30.37
N ALA A 921 -38.43 -11.81 -31.55
CA ALA A 921 -39.04 -13.11 -31.85
C ALA A 921 -38.43 -14.25 -31.00
N THR A 922 -37.10 -14.26 -30.85
CA THR A 922 -36.36 -15.23 -30.03
C THR A 922 -36.73 -15.08 -28.56
N ALA A 923 -36.97 -13.84 -28.10
CA ALA A 923 -37.37 -13.53 -26.72
C ALA A 923 -38.67 -14.20 -26.28
N LEU A 924 -39.67 -14.26 -27.18
CA LEU A 924 -40.99 -14.79 -26.84
C LEU A 924 -40.95 -16.30 -26.59
N SER A 925 -40.18 -17.04 -27.39
CA SER A 925 -39.97 -18.48 -27.19
C SER A 925 -39.29 -18.76 -25.85
N ILE A 926 -38.26 -17.98 -25.50
CA ILE A 926 -37.54 -18.08 -24.24
C ILE A 926 -38.46 -17.77 -23.05
N LEU A 927 -39.24 -16.69 -23.15
CA LEU A 927 -40.22 -16.31 -22.11
C LEU A 927 -41.30 -17.38 -21.93
N GLY A 928 -41.83 -17.93 -23.02
CA GLY A 928 -42.83 -18.98 -22.98
C GLY A 928 -42.35 -20.24 -22.26
N HIS A 929 -41.14 -20.72 -22.58
CA HIS A 929 -40.59 -21.88 -21.89
C HIS A 929 -40.19 -21.58 -20.44
N ALA A 930 -39.55 -20.43 -20.18
CA ALA A 930 -39.07 -20.07 -18.85
C ALA A 930 -40.19 -19.77 -17.84
N ALA A 931 -41.32 -19.22 -18.31
CA ALA A 931 -42.43 -18.82 -17.44
C ALA A 931 -43.62 -19.80 -17.50
N GLY A 932 -43.87 -20.44 -18.64
CA GLY A 932 -45.07 -21.27 -18.87
C GLY A 932 -44.86 -22.78 -18.68
N GLN A 933 -43.64 -23.30 -18.80
CA GLN A 933 -43.36 -24.75 -18.76
C GLN A 933 -42.12 -25.15 -17.93
N PRO A 934 -42.02 -24.76 -16.64
CA PRO A 934 -41.00 -25.28 -15.73
C PRO A 934 -41.17 -26.79 -15.48
N ALA A 935 -40.06 -27.56 -15.41
CA ALA A 935 -40.09 -29.02 -15.25
C ALA A 935 -40.23 -29.50 -13.80
N PHE A 936 -39.80 -28.69 -12.81
CA PHE A 936 -39.81 -28.99 -11.37
C PHE A 936 -39.19 -30.34 -10.98
N LYS A 937 -37.96 -30.61 -11.42
CA LYS A 937 -37.30 -31.89 -11.14
C LYS A 937 -36.93 -32.00 -9.64
N PRO A 938 -37.01 -33.19 -9.01
CA PRO A 938 -36.80 -33.32 -7.57
C PRO A 938 -35.46 -32.83 -7.03
N TRP A 939 -34.37 -32.98 -7.80
CA TRP A 939 -33.04 -32.53 -7.41
C TRP A 939 -32.84 -31.01 -7.56
N GLU A 940 -33.58 -30.33 -8.45
CA GLU A 940 -33.47 -28.87 -8.61
C GLU A 940 -33.93 -28.09 -7.38
N LYS A 941 -34.76 -28.73 -6.56
CA LYS A 941 -35.21 -28.19 -5.28
C LYS A 941 -34.05 -27.86 -4.35
N GLU A 942 -32.99 -28.70 -4.34
CA GLU A 942 -31.81 -28.48 -3.50
C GLU A 942 -31.04 -27.22 -3.92
N ASP A 943 -31.00 -26.94 -5.22
CA ASP A 943 -30.32 -25.75 -5.75
C ASP A 943 -31.08 -24.44 -5.51
N VAL A 944 -32.40 -24.51 -5.32
CA VAL A 944 -33.28 -23.34 -5.10
C VAL A 944 -33.36 -22.96 -3.61
N ILE A 945 -33.15 -23.91 -2.69
CA ILE A 945 -33.21 -23.64 -1.24
C ILE A 945 -32.24 -22.52 -0.79
N PRO A 946 -30.97 -22.48 -1.24
CA PRO A 946 -30.04 -21.42 -0.86
C PRO A 946 -30.49 -20.02 -1.27
N THR A 947 -31.08 -19.87 -2.46
CA THR A 947 -31.56 -18.56 -2.93
C THR A 947 -32.76 -18.09 -2.13
N LEU A 948 -33.69 -18.99 -1.78
CA LEU A 948 -34.82 -18.67 -0.89
C LEU A 948 -34.37 -18.24 0.51
N ARG A 949 -33.32 -18.87 1.04
CA ARG A 949 -32.73 -18.47 2.35
C ARG A 949 -32.05 -17.11 2.25
N ALA A 950 -31.34 -16.84 1.15
CA ALA A 950 -30.74 -15.54 0.88
C ALA A 950 -31.81 -14.44 0.77
N ASP A 951 -32.87 -14.66 0.00
CA ASP A 951 -34.01 -13.73 -0.14
C ASP A 951 -34.64 -13.40 1.22
N ASN A 952 -34.67 -14.35 2.15
CA ASN A 952 -35.14 -14.14 3.52
C ASN A 952 -34.14 -13.41 4.42
N ALA A 953 -32.84 -13.67 4.28
CA ALA A 953 -31.79 -13.04 5.06
C ALA A 953 -31.58 -11.56 4.68
N TYR A 954 -31.74 -11.22 3.40
CA TYR A 954 -31.53 -9.86 2.87
C TYR A 954 -32.77 -8.95 2.92
N ARG A 955 -33.83 -9.33 3.66
CA ARG A 955 -35.03 -8.49 3.77
C ARG A 955 -34.75 -7.25 4.62
N ASN A 956 -35.06 -6.08 4.07
CA ASN A 956 -35.04 -4.83 4.84
C ASN A 956 -36.09 -4.86 5.97
N PRO A 957 -35.83 -4.24 7.14
CA PRO A 957 -36.80 -4.13 8.24
C PRO A 957 -38.15 -3.55 7.80
N PHE A 958 -38.14 -2.60 6.87
CA PHE A 958 -39.35 -2.03 6.26
C PHE A 958 -40.24 -3.10 5.61
N VAL A 959 -39.65 -4.04 4.86
CA VAL A 959 -40.40 -5.10 4.18
C VAL A 959 -41.05 -6.04 5.19
N PHE A 960 -40.36 -6.33 6.31
CA PHE A 960 -40.92 -7.16 7.37
C PHE A 960 -42.14 -6.50 8.04
N ALA A 961 -42.04 -5.20 8.36
CA ALA A 961 -43.15 -4.42 8.92
C ALA A 961 -44.33 -4.32 7.94
N PHE A 962 -44.06 -4.04 6.66
CA PHE A 962 -45.09 -3.93 5.63
C PHE A 962 -45.86 -5.24 5.44
N GLU A 963 -45.17 -6.38 5.36
CA GLU A 963 -45.80 -7.70 5.27
C GLU A 963 -46.63 -8.04 6.51
N GLY A 964 -46.15 -7.66 7.71
CA GLY A 964 -46.88 -7.84 8.97
C GLY A 964 -48.17 -7.02 9.04
N ILE A 965 -48.12 -5.75 8.65
CA ILE A 965 -49.29 -4.85 8.58
C ILE A 965 -50.29 -5.36 7.56
N HIS A 966 -49.82 -5.76 6.37
CA HIS A 966 -50.67 -6.28 5.30
C HIS A 966 -51.38 -7.57 5.74
N ARG A 967 -50.68 -8.47 6.42
CA ARG A 967 -51.28 -9.68 6.98
C ARG A 967 -52.32 -9.36 8.07
N ALA A 968 -52.05 -8.36 8.91
CA ALA A 968 -52.98 -7.93 9.96
C ALA A 968 -54.25 -7.24 9.40
N ALA A 969 -54.14 -6.59 8.24
CA ALA A 969 -55.25 -5.91 7.56
C ALA A 969 -56.24 -6.89 6.89
N TYR A 970 -55.73 -7.92 6.20
CA TYR A 970 -56.55 -8.84 5.38
C TYR A 970 -56.83 -10.20 6.05
N ARG A 971 -56.85 -10.26 7.39
CA ARG A 971 -56.84 -11.42 8.30
C ARG A 971 -57.39 -12.76 7.76
N ASN A 972 -58.49 -12.72 7.01
CA ASN A 972 -59.12 -13.88 6.39
C ASN A 972 -59.23 -13.69 4.86
N GLY A 973 -58.23 -14.18 4.11
CA GLY A 973 -58.25 -14.20 2.65
C GLY A 973 -56.87 -14.42 2.01
N GLY A 974 -56.83 -14.79 0.73
CA GLY A 974 -55.58 -15.02 0.00
C GLY A 974 -54.65 -13.79 -0.03
N LEU A 975 -55.19 -12.56 0.06
CA LEU A 975 -54.40 -11.33 0.16
C LEU A 975 -53.52 -11.24 1.42
N ALA A 976 -53.83 -12.01 2.47
CA ALA A 976 -53.02 -12.07 3.68
C ALA A 976 -51.73 -12.88 3.49
N ASN A 977 -51.62 -13.67 2.42
CA ASN A 977 -50.44 -14.48 2.13
C ASN A 977 -49.23 -13.60 1.83
N SER A 978 -48.10 -13.91 2.45
CA SER A 978 -46.86 -13.19 2.20
C SER A 978 -46.30 -13.55 0.82
N VAL A 979 -45.65 -12.57 0.18
CA VAL A 979 -44.93 -12.78 -1.09
C VAL A 979 -43.72 -13.69 -0.91
N TYR A 980 -43.27 -13.89 0.34
CA TYR A 980 -42.09 -14.69 0.64
C TYR A 980 -42.43 -15.92 1.48
N SER A 981 -41.73 -17.02 1.22
CA SER A 981 -41.84 -18.26 1.99
C SER A 981 -41.42 -18.05 3.45
N PRO A 982 -42.19 -18.54 4.44
CA PRO A 982 -41.74 -18.57 5.83
C PRO A 982 -40.58 -19.56 5.98
N CYS A 983 -39.64 -19.26 6.87
CA CYS A 983 -38.43 -20.06 7.07
C CYS A 983 -38.74 -21.53 7.42
N SER A 984 -39.85 -21.80 8.10
CA SER A 984 -40.29 -23.15 8.49
C SER A 984 -40.78 -24.02 7.34
N ARG A 985 -41.13 -23.42 6.18
CA ARG A 985 -41.65 -24.10 4.98
C ARG A 985 -40.61 -24.22 3.85
N ILE A 986 -39.46 -23.55 3.95
CA ILE A 986 -38.40 -23.66 2.95
C ILE A 986 -37.94 -25.13 2.88
N GLY A 987 -38.00 -25.72 1.68
CA GLY A 987 -37.62 -27.11 1.43
C GLY A 987 -38.70 -28.15 1.76
N LYS A 988 -39.87 -27.77 2.29
CA LYS A 988 -40.96 -28.71 2.64
C LYS A 988 -42.09 -28.79 1.61
N LEU A 989 -42.10 -27.94 0.59
CA LEU A 989 -43.09 -27.99 -0.49
C LEU A 989 -42.84 -29.20 -1.40
N SER A 990 -43.91 -29.90 -1.80
CA SER A 990 -43.85 -31.04 -2.74
C SER A 990 -43.80 -30.56 -4.18
N ASN A 991 -43.13 -31.32 -5.05
CA ASN A 991 -43.08 -31.00 -6.48
C ASN A 991 -44.44 -31.17 -7.15
N ASP A 992 -45.25 -32.10 -6.66
CA ASP A 992 -46.64 -32.29 -7.11
C ASP A 992 -47.50 -31.05 -6.83
N ALA A 993 -47.24 -30.33 -5.73
CA ALA A 993 -47.94 -29.07 -5.47
C ALA A 993 -47.53 -27.97 -6.46
N LEU A 994 -46.24 -27.90 -6.84
CA LEU A 994 -45.72 -26.94 -7.81
C LEU A 994 -46.25 -27.21 -9.23
N THR A 995 -46.24 -28.46 -9.66
CA THR A 995 -46.76 -28.89 -10.97
C THR A 995 -48.26 -28.66 -11.06
N ASN A 996 -49.03 -29.04 -10.03
CA ASN A 996 -50.47 -28.78 -9.99
C ASN A 996 -50.78 -27.28 -10.04
N PHE A 997 -50.07 -26.45 -9.29
CA PHE A 997 -50.26 -25.01 -9.29
C PHE A 997 -49.88 -24.37 -10.64
N ALA A 998 -48.80 -24.83 -11.27
CA ALA A 998 -48.38 -24.38 -12.60
C ALA A 998 -49.44 -24.72 -13.66
N ASN A 999 -49.95 -25.95 -13.66
CA ASN A 999 -50.96 -26.40 -14.61
C ASN A 999 -52.30 -25.66 -14.47
N THR A 1000 -52.65 -25.20 -13.27
CA THR A 1000 -53.90 -24.44 -13.04
C THR A 1000 -53.77 -22.95 -13.31
N HIS A 1001 -52.63 -22.34 -12.98
CA HIS A 1001 -52.50 -20.86 -13.00
C HIS A 1001 -51.63 -20.31 -14.13
N LEU A 1002 -50.69 -21.06 -14.71
CA LEU A 1002 -49.80 -20.63 -15.80
C LEU A 1002 -50.38 -20.97 -17.18
N VAL A 1003 -51.65 -20.62 -17.37
CA VAL A 1003 -52.42 -20.86 -18.61
C VAL A 1003 -52.63 -19.56 -19.39
N SER A 1004 -52.85 -19.67 -20.70
CA SER A 1004 -53.01 -18.54 -21.61
C SER A 1004 -54.14 -17.58 -21.21
N GLY A 1005 -55.28 -18.09 -20.72
CA GLY A 1005 -56.39 -17.25 -20.25
C GLY A 1005 -56.06 -16.39 -19.02
N ASN A 1006 -55.08 -16.79 -18.20
CA ASN A 1006 -54.58 -16.01 -17.06
C ASN A 1006 -53.35 -15.17 -17.41
N GLY A 1007 -52.86 -15.26 -18.64
CA GLY A 1007 -51.62 -14.65 -19.12
C GLY A 1007 -51.85 -13.30 -19.79
N ILE A 1008 -50.90 -12.39 -19.57
CA ILE A 1008 -50.76 -11.13 -20.29
C ILE A 1008 -49.33 -11.03 -20.79
N LEU A 1009 -49.17 -10.79 -22.09
CA LEU A 1009 -47.89 -10.48 -22.71
C LEU A 1009 -47.84 -8.98 -22.97
N PHE A 1010 -46.98 -8.28 -22.23
CA PHE A 1010 -46.77 -6.85 -22.36
C PHE A 1010 -45.40 -6.57 -22.97
N ALA A 1011 -45.33 -5.75 -24.02
CA ALA A 1011 -44.05 -5.36 -24.62
C ALA A 1011 -43.93 -3.86 -24.85
N THR A 1012 -42.74 -3.31 -24.58
CA THR A 1012 -42.38 -1.95 -24.98
C THR A 1012 -41.43 -1.98 -26.17
N ASN A 1013 -41.55 -0.98 -27.05
CA ASN A 1013 -40.73 -0.83 -28.26
C ASN A 1013 -40.82 -2.02 -29.23
N VAL A 1014 -42.04 -2.58 -29.39
CA VAL A 1014 -42.35 -3.64 -30.35
C VAL A 1014 -43.67 -3.30 -31.04
N GLU A 1015 -43.78 -3.58 -32.34
CA GLU A 1015 -45.02 -3.33 -33.08
C GLU A 1015 -46.09 -4.38 -32.72
N GLN A 1016 -47.35 -3.93 -32.53
CA GLN A 1016 -48.46 -4.80 -32.11
C GLN A 1016 -48.67 -5.98 -33.08
N GLU A 1017 -48.68 -5.72 -34.39
CA GLU A 1017 -48.95 -6.75 -35.40
C GLU A 1017 -47.87 -7.85 -35.42
N GLU A 1018 -46.62 -7.44 -35.23
CA GLU A 1018 -45.47 -8.32 -35.16
C GLU A 1018 -45.55 -9.22 -33.91
N LEU A 1019 -45.83 -8.64 -32.74
CA LEU A 1019 -45.94 -9.40 -31.50
C LEU A 1019 -47.15 -10.35 -31.50
N VAL A 1020 -48.28 -9.95 -32.08
CA VAL A 1020 -49.47 -10.79 -32.22
C VAL A 1020 -49.19 -11.99 -33.11
N ARG A 1021 -48.58 -11.77 -34.29
CA ARG A 1021 -48.18 -12.85 -35.20
C ARG A 1021 -47.21 -13.83 -34.54
N TYR A 1022 -46.27 -13.35 -33.75
CA TYR A 1022 -45.34 -14.22 -33.04
C TYR A 1022 -45.99 -14.97 -31.88
N ALA A 1023 -46.90 -14.33 -31.13
CA ALA A 1023 -47.63 -14.99 -30.06
C ALA A 1023 -48.61 -16.06 -30.57
N GLU A 1024 -49.17 -15.90 -31.77
CA GLU A 1024 -49.98 -16.93 -32.43
C GLU A 1024 -49.17 -18.16 -32.85
N ASN A 1025 -47.95 -17.94 -33.35
CA ASN A 1025 -47.14 -19.01 -33.94
C ASN A 1025 -46.17 -19.70 -32.96
N TYR A 1026 -45.68 -19.01 -31.93
CA TYR A 1026 -44.51 -19.42 -31.15
C TYR A 1026 -44.69 -19.36 -29.62
N SER A 1027 -45.92 -19.31 -29.11
CA SER A 1027 -46.16 -19.24 -27.65
C SER A 1027 -46.38 -20.63 -27.03
N PRO A 1028 -45.38 -21.27 -26.40
CA PRO A 1028 -45.51 -22.54 -25.69
C PRO A 1028 -46.17 -22.35 -24.31
N ILE A 1029 -47.42 -21.89 -24.29
CA ILE A 1029 -48.22 -21.70 -23.07
C ILE A 1029 -49.42 -22.67 -23.15
N ALA A 1030 -49.72 -23.34 -22.04
CA ALA A 1030 -50.87 -24.23 -21.96
C ALA A 1030 -52.18 -23.44 -22.16
N GLN A 1031 -53.06 -23.94 -23.03
CA GLN A 1031 -54.38 -23.34 -23.24
C GLN A 1031 -55.29 -23.66 -22.04
N GLY A 1032 -55.90 -22.63 -21.46
CA GLY A 1032 -56.80 -22.80 -20.32
C GLY A 1032 -57.65 -21.56 -20.08
N ASN A 1033 -58.80 -21.77 -19.45
CA ASN A 1033 -59.74 -20.69 -19.13
C ASN A 1033 -59.24 -19.82 -17.97
N THR A 1034 -59.72 -18.58 -17.93
CA THR A 1034 -59.46 -17.67 -16.80
C THR A 1034 -59.92 -18.29 -15.48
N VAL A 1035 -59.05 -18.36 -14.49
CA VAL A 1035 -59.40 -18.85 -13.15
C VAL A 1035 -59.90 -17.66 -12.32
N SER A 1036 -61.19 -17.64 -12.01
CA SER A 1036 -61.78 -16.63 -11.14
C SER A 1036 -61.46 -16.94 -9.67
N THR A 1037 -61.07 -15.90 -8.91
CA THR A 1037 -60.87 -15.99 -7.46
C THR A 1037 -62.10 -15.49 -6.72
N SER A 1038 -62.25 -15.88 -5.46
CA SER A 1038 -63.21 -15.24 -4.55
C SER A 1038 -62.98 -13.73 -4.51
N SER A 1039 -64.04 -12.96 -4.73
CA SER A 1039 -64.01 -11.50 -4.56
C SER A 1039 -63.62 -11.20 -3.12
N SER A 1040 -62.66 -10.29 -2.92
CA SER A 1040 -62.29 -9.87 -1.56
C SER A 1040 -63.48 -9.16 -0.91
N PRO A 1041 -63.83 -9.47 0.35
CA PRO A 1041 -64.88 -8.74 1.09
C PRO A 1041 -64.49 -7.27 1.37
N TYR A 1042 -63.22 -6.92 1.15
CA TYR A 1042 -62.66 -5.59 1.27
C TYR A 1042 -62.60 -4.92 -0.11
N LEU A 1043 -63.75 -4.47 -0.60
CA LEU A 1043 -63.85 -3.69 -1.84
C LEU A 1043 -63.58 -2.23 -1.49
N VAL A 1044 -62.43 -1.70 -1.90
CA VAL A 1044 -62.22 -0.25 -1.92
C VAL A 1044 -62.63 0.21 -3.32
N SER A 1045 -63.82 0.79 -3.40
CA SER A 1045 -64.32 1.52 -4.57
C SER A 1045 -63.41 2.71 -4.87
N PHE A 1046 -62.48 2.58 -5.82
CA PHE A 1046 -61.75 3.74 -6.34
C PHE A 1046 -61.70 3.84 -7.86
N PHE A 1047 -62.27 2.89 -8.61
CA PHE A 1047 -62.36 2.96 -10.07
C PHE A 1047 -63.66 2.34 -10.59
N GLU A 1048 -64.78 3.01 -10.29
CA GLU A 1048 -65.95 3.06 -11.18
C GLU A 1048 -66.20 4.55 -11.44
N ASN A 1049 -65.56 5.07 -12.49
CA ASN A 1049 -65.92 6.27 -13.26
C ASN A 1049 -65.04 6.32 -14.51
#